data_AF-A0A7X2NML0-F1
#
_entry.id   AF-A0A7X2NML0-F1
#
_cell.length_a   1.000
_cell.length_b   1.000
_cell.length_c   1.000
_cell.angle_alpha   90.00
_cell.angle_beta   90.00
_cell.angle_gamma   90.00
#
_symmetry.space_group_name_H-M   'P 1'
#
loop_
_entity.id
_entity.type
_entity.pdbx_description
1 polymer ?
#
loop_
_entity_poly.entity_id
_entity_poly.type
_entity_poly.pdbx_seq_one_letter_code
_entity_poly.pdbx_strand_id
1 'polypeptide(L)'
;MIRMEFYRAGKEDTGQLRRLAYESEAYWGYDAAFMEAFEKQYNITEDFVMTNPAYAAADSQGLLGFWGLAQRDSKWCLEYFYVNANRIKTGLGKSLWNHLTGWCKENQIGELEFVTSPQAVGFYEKMGAVAVGEKKSPIDGRPIPNLRCSMAPKYANIIIDISHENVDRTFQYRIPDGLRGKLQAGQQVMIPFGFGSRQRKGYVVELTDQVEYNECKLKEIAGVVQGSVTAQSQLISLAWWMKERYGSTMNQALKTVLPVKQKIKEAPKRQICCLLNPDKLQQAVREAEKKHYKARLRLLAALQASPIIPYDEAMTRLSLTRAALRPLEEAGAIKIKVVEKYRNPLLKMQRLSRQDGSGVSAWAPGPALNEAQSHIVRSILSDYGRNICRTYLIHGVTGSGKTEVYMELISYVLSVRRQVILLIPEISLTWQTVMRFYDRFGDRVSIMNSRMSLGERYDQYERARTGDIDIMIGPRSALFAPFADLGLIIIDEEHENAYKSELSPRYDAREVAARRAAVSHASLILGSATPSLESYTKALKGEYGLFTMKDRAKEDARLPQVEIVDLREELKAGNRSIFSRRLQERIRERLQRKEQVMLFINRRGFANFVSCRSCGEALKCPHCDVTLTLHRNGRMMCHYCGYTIRQPGSCPACGSSYIAPFGTGTQKIEAMAAELFPEARLLRMDLDTTSKKGAHQEILSAFARGEADILIGTQMIVKGHDFPNVTLVGALAADLSLYASDYRSGEQTFELLTQAAGRAGRGALAGSVVIQTYQPDHYSIVTAASQDYEAFYRQEMAYRRLLGYPPAAALLTIQIACPREAFLEETAQRLQRLMAQWQKEREREGAFDCKDLQLIGPVNASIYKVNDIYRKILYIKHENCDILIQIRKAAEACLKGAEGREGLSVQYDLT
;
A
#
# COMPACT_ATOMS: atom_id res chain seq x y z
N MET A 1 -13.54 -26.49 23.26
CA MET A 1 -12.48 -27.51 23.03
C MET A 1 -11.15 -26.81 23.19
N ILE A 2 -10.18 -27.44 23.87
CA ILE A 2 -9.02 -26.76 24.46
C ILE A 2 -8.01 -26.38 23.34
N ARG A 3 -7.65 -25.10 23.27
CA ARG A 3 -6.71 -24.51 22.30
C ARG A 3 -5.28 -24.89 22.68
N MET A 4 -4.50 -25.39 21.70
CA MET A 4 -3.06 -25.60 21.85
C MET A 4 -2.33 -24.30 21.52
N GLU A 5 -1.45 -23.84 22.40
CA GLU A 5 -0.68 -22.61 22.25
C GLU A 5 0.82 -22.91 22.23
N PHE A 6 1.54 -22.23 21.33
CA PHE A 6 3.00 -22.27 21.27
C PHE A 6 3.56 -21.01 21.90
N TYR A 7 4.57 -21.16 22.75
CA TYR A 7 5.26 -20.04 23.37
C TYR A 7 6.76 -20.32 23.50
N ARG A 8 7.55 -19.26 23.61
CA ARG A 8 9.00 -19.36 23.84
C ARG A 8 9.22 -19.79 25.29
N ALA A 9 9.93 -20.90 25.49
CA ALA A 9 10.21 -21.41 26.83
C ALA A 9 11.13 -20.45 27.59
N GLY A 10 10.81 -20.22 28.86
CA GLY A 10 11.61 -19.43 29.79
C GLY A 10 12.29 -20.30 30.85
N LYS A 11 13.07 -19.65 31.71
CA LYS A 11 13.76 -20.30 32.83
C LYS A 11 12.83 -21.18 33.68
N GLU A 12 11.62 -20.71 33.95
CA GLU A 12 10.64 -21.39 34.81
C GLU A 12 10.10 -22.70 34.20
N ASP A 13 10.16 -22.85 32.88
CA ASP A 13 9.68 -24.05 32.18
C ASP A 13 10.67 -25.22 32.26
N THR A 14 11.94 -24.96 32.56
CA THR A 14 13.04 -25.93 32.51
C THR A 14 12.71 -27.23 33.26
N GLY A 15 12.12 -27.14 34.46
CA GLY A 15 11.74 -28.31 35.24
C GLY A 15 10.67 -29.17 34.56
N GLN A 16 9.66 -28.54 33.94
CA GLN A 16 8.60 -29.23 33.23
C GLN A 16 9.09 -29.85 31.92
N LEU A 17 9.99 -29.17 31.21
CA LEU A 17 10.61 -29.68 29.98
C LEU A 17 11.45 -30.94 30.27
N ARG A 18 12.24 -30.95 31.36
CA ARG A 18 13.03 -32.12 31.79
C ARG A 18 12.15 -33.32 32.06
N ARG A 19 11.07 -33.10 32.83
CA ARG A 19 10.12 -34.15 33.16
C ARG A 19 9.46 -34.72 31.90
N LEU A 20 9.03 -33.85 30.98
CA LEU A 20 8.43 -34.30 29.72
C LEU A 20 9.43 -35.09 28.87
N ALA A 21 10.68 -34.63 28.75
CA ALA A 21 11.72 -35.33 28.01
C ALA A 21 11.98 -36.75 28.57
N TYR A 22 12.07 -36.86 29.90
CA TYR A 22 12.22 -38.15 30.58
C TYR A 22 11.03 -39.08 30.31
N GLU A 23 9.80 -38.60 30.48
CA GLU A 23 8.57 -39.38 30.22
C GLU A 23 8.46 -39.80 28.75
N SER A 24 8.85 -38.91 27.82
CA SER A 24 8.87 -39.16 26.38
C SER A 24 9.87 -40.25 26.00
N GLU A 25 11.05 -40.26 26.61
CA GLU A 25 12.09 -41.24 26.29
C GLU A 25 11.80 -42.60 26.96
N ALA A 26 11.24 -42.60 28.17
CA ALA A 26 10.79 -43.81 28.87
C ALA A 26 9.73 -44.60 28.08
N TYR A 27 8.92 -43.92 27.27
CA TYR A 27 7.91 -44.55 26.39
C TYR A 27 8.51 -45.63 25.47
N TRP A 28 9.78 -45.50 25.08
CA TRP A 28 10.43 -46.42 24.14
C TRP A 28 10.96 -47.71 24.80
N GLY A 29 10.76 -47.89 26.11
CA GLY A 29 11.06 -49.14 26.81
C GLY A 29 12.54 -49.38 27.12
N TYR A 30 13.32 -48.31 27.32
CA TYR A 30 14.71 -48.41 27.78
C TYR A 30 14.81 -48.92 29.22
N ASP A 31 15.94 -49.55 29.56
CA ASP A 31 16.19 -50.03 30.92
C ASP A 31 16.47 -48.89 31.92
N ALA A 32 16.41 -49.22 33.22
CA ALA A 32 16.57 -48.24 34.28
C ALA A 32 17.97 -47.59 34.30
N ALA A 33 19.02 -48.32 33.89
CA ALA A 33 20.38 -47.80 33.86
C ALA A 33 20.55 -46.75 32.75
N PHE A 34 19.95 -46.99 31.58
CA PHE A 34 19.90 -46.03 30.49
C PHE A 34 19.12 -44.79 30.87
N MET A 35 17.95 -44.94 31.50
CA MET A 35 17.11 -43.81 31.91
C MET A 35 17.80 -42.94 32.97
N GLU A 36 18.52 -43.53 33.93
CA GLU A 36 19.30 -42.79 34.92
C GLU A 36 20.47 -42.00 34.27
N ALA A 37 21.14 -42.60 33.28
CA ALA A 37 22.20 -41.94 32.54
C ALA A 37 21.67 -40.83 31.61
N PHE A 38 20.49 -41.03 31.00
CA PHE A 38 19.77 -40.04 30.21
C PHE A 38 19.44 -38.79 31.05
N GLU A 39 18.87 -38.98 32.24
CA GLU A 39 18.53 -37.89 33.15
C GLU A 39 19.76 -37.05 33.54
N LYS A 40 20.91 -37.69 33.74
CA LYS A 40 22.17 -37.02 34.10
C LYS A 40 22.82 -36.29 32.92
N GLN A 41 22.85 -36.90 31.73
CA GLN A 41 23.64 -36.38 30.60
C GLN A 41 22.85 -35.54 29.59
N TYR A 42 21.57 -35.81 29.39
CA TYR A 42 20.69 -35.07 28.47
C TYR A 42 19.83 -34.03 29.21
N ASN A 43 20.30 -33.60 30.39
CA ASN A 43 19.61 -32.65 31.24
C ASN A 43 19.48 -31.27 30.58
N ILE A 44 18.25 -30.77 30.44
CA ILE A 44 17.96 -29.48 29.82
C ILE A 44 18.36 -28.36 30.78
N THR A 45 19.32 -27.52 30.43
CA THR A 45 19.80 -26.45 31.32
C THR A 45 18.99 -25.16 31.17
N GLU A 46 18.90 -24.37 32.24
CA GLU A 46 18.30 -23.04 32.19
C GLU A 46 19.04 -22.14 31.20
N ASP A 47 20.38 -22.24 31.18
CA ASP A 47 21.23 -21.50 30.27
C ASP A 47 20.89 -21.79 28.80
N PHE A 48 20.67 -23.06 28.44
CA PHE A 48 20.27 -23.43 27.09
C PHE A 48 18.95 -22.75 26.69
N VAL A 49 17.92 -22.85 27.54
CA VAL A 49 16.57 -22.33 27.25
C VAL A 49 16.61 -20.80 27.09
N MET A 50 17.45 -20.11 27.85
CA MET A 50 17.57 -18.66 27.80
C MET A 50 18.40 -18.16 26.61
N THR A 51 19.46 -18.88 26.25
CA THR A 51 20.41 -18.45 25.20
C THR A 51 20.03 -18.91 23.80
N ASN A 52 19.27 -20.01 23.68
CA ASN A 52 18.94 -20.62 22.41
C ASN A 52 17.43 -20.56 22.08
N PRO A 53 17.04 -20.76 20.81
CA PRO A 53 15.64 -20.91 20.45
C PRO A 53 15.05 -22.21 21.03
N ALA A 54 14.19 -22.07 22.05
CA ALA A 54 13.43 -23.16 22.64
C ALA A 54 11.96 -22.77 22.76
N TYR A 55 11.07 -23.63 22.26
CA TYR A 55 9.62 -23.38 22.25
C TYR A 55 8.86 -24.59 22.77
N ALA A 56 7.83 -24.29 23.54
CA ALA A 56 6.93 -25.24 24.17
C ALA A 56 5.53 -25.15 23.52
N ALA A 57 4.83 -26.28 23.46
CA ALA A 57 3.42 -26.37 23.13
C ALA A 57 2.65 -26.82 24.38
N ALA A 58 1.61 -26.09 24.76
CA ALA A 58 0.77 -26.42 25.92
C ALA A 58 -0.72 -26.26 25.60
N ASP A 59 -1.55 -26.91 26.40
CA ASP A 59 -3.00 -26.71 26.44
C ASP A 59 -3.46 -26.53 27.91
N SER A 60 -4.77 -26.45 28.16
CA SER A 60 -5.28 -26.27 29.54
C SER A 60 -5.01 -27.44 30.48
N GLN A 61 -4.49 -28.58 29.99
CA GLN A 61 -4.07 -29.74 30.78
C GLN A 61 -2.55 -29.79 31.01
N GLY A 62 -1.79 -28.85 30.44
CA GLY A 62 -0.37 -28.68 30.67
C GLY A 62 0.48 -28.83 29.41
N LEU A 63 1.76 -29.15 29.61
CA LEU A 63 2.77 -29.21 28.56
C LEU A 63 2.58 -30.45 27.66
N LEU A 64 2.48 -30.20 26.36
CA LEU A 64 2.24 -31.22 25.34
C LEU A 64 3.53 -31.65 24.62
N GLY A 65 4.49 -30.76 24.43
CA GLY A 65 5.76 -31.07 23.80
C GLY A 65 6.62 -29.82 23.64
N PHE A 66 7.88 -29.99 23.25
CA PHE A 66 8.78 -28.86 23.04
C PHE A 66 9.92 -29.21 22.07
N TRP A 67 10.55 -28.18 21.54
CA TRP A 67 11.77 -28.30 20.75
C TRP A 67 12.80 -27.24 21.14
N GLY A 68 14.08 -27.52 20.88
CA GLY A 68 15.21 -26.63 21.15
C GLY A 68 16.29 -26.77 20.09
N LEU A 69 16.75 -25.64 19.55
CA LEU A 69 17.83 -25.57 18.56
C LEU A 69 19.11 -25.06 19.22
N ALA A 70 20.27 -25.42 18.69
CA ALA A 70 21.54 -24.76 19.02
C ALA A 70 22.39 -24.58 17.77
N GLN A 71 23.30 -23.60 17.79
CA GLN A 71 24.26 -23.42 16.71
C GLN A 71 25.61 -24.03 17.11
N ARG A 72 26.08 -25.03 16.34
CA ARG A 72 27.40 -25.66 16.52
C ARG A 72 28.17 -25.58 15.21
N ASP A 73 29.42 -25.13 15.24
CA ASP A 73 30.30 -25.03 14.06
C ASP A 73 29.64 -24.35 12.85
N SER A 74 28.92 -23.25 13.11
CA SER A 74 28.13 -22.49 12.11
C SER A 74 26.94 -23.25 11.48
N LYS A 75 26.57 -24.42 12.02
CA LYS A 75 25.38 -25.19 11.62
C LYS A 75 24.30 -25.12 12.70
N TRP A 76 23.04 -25.14 12.28
CA TRP A 76 21.92 -25.27 13.18
C TRP A 76 21.61 -26.74 13.46
N CYS A 77 21.56 -27.09 14.74
CA CYS A 77 21.30 -28.43 15.23
C CYS A 77 20.01 -28.47 16.05
N LEU A 78 19.16 -29.46 15.80
CA LEU A 78 18.03 -29.76 16.67
C LEU A 78 18.54 -30.61 17.83
N GLU A 79 18.61 -29.98 19.01
CA GLU A 79 19.13 -30.61 20.22
C GLU A 79 18.05 -31.30 21.03
N TYR A 80 16.88 -30.68 21.11
CA TYR A 80 15.75 -31.22 21.86
C TYR A 80 14.50 -31.27 20.98
N PHE A 81 13.82 -32.40 20.98
CA PHE A 81 12.51 -32.56 20.34
C PHE A 81 11.75 -33.67 21.04
N TYR A 82 10.81 -33.31 21.91
CA TYR A 82 10.08 -34.27 22.73
C TYR A 82 8.59 -34.00 22.72
N VAL A 83 7.83 -35.09 22.75
CA VAL A 83 6.37 -35.08 22.74
C VAL A 83 5.88 -35.84 23.97
N ASN A 84 4.86 -35.33 24.65
CA ASN A 84 4.23 -36.00 25.78
C ASN A 84 3.89 -37.46 25.42
N ALA A 85 4.34 -38.40 26.26
CA ALA A 85 4.24 -39.83 26.00
C ALA A 85 2.82 -40.30 25.69
N ASN A 86 1.82 -39.74 26.38
CA ASN A 86 0.40 -40.06 26.19
C ASN A 86 -0.18 -39.53 24.88
N ARG A 87 0.59 -38.74 24.13
CA ARG A 87 0.19 -38.09 22.87
C ARG A 87 1.07 -38.51 21.69
N ILE A 88 2.00 -39.46 21.89
CA ILE A 88 2.75 -40.06 20.79
C ILE A 88 1.78 -40.75 19.82
N LYS A 89 2.01 -40.61 18.51
CA LYS A 89 1.15 -41.08 17.41
C LYS A 89 -0.23 -40.40 17.27
N THR A 90 -0.49 -39.29 17.98
CA THR A 90 -1.76 -38.53 17.83
C THR A 90 -1.71 -37.40 16.80
N GLY A 91 -0.56 -37.16 16.17
CA GLY A 91 -0.32 -36.05 15.24
C GLY A 91 0.37 -34.83 15.86
N LEU A 92 0.47 -34.77 17.20
CA LEU A 92 1.14 -33.69 17.93
C LEU A 92 2.60 -33.46 17.49
N GLY A 93 3.37 -34.54 17.30
CA GLY A 93 4.75 -34.43 16.80
C GLY A 93 4.85 -33.76 15.43
N LYS A 94 3.88 -33.99 14.53
CA LYS A 94 3.83 -33.31 13.22
C LYS A 94 3.55 -31.81 13.39
N SER A 95 2.64 -31.44 14.29
CA SER A 95 2.35 -30.03 14.59
C SER A 95 3.56 -29.31 15.19
N LEU A 96 4.27 -29.96 16.13
CA LEU A 96 5.50 -29.45 16.74
C LEU A 96 6.63 -29.29 15.71
N TRP A 97 6.75 -30.26 14.79
CA TRP A 97 7.70 -30.20 13.67
C TRP A 97 7.38 -29.08 12.68
N ASN A 98 6.11 -28.88 12.35
CA ASN A 98 5.68 -27.77 11.48
C ASN A 98 5.98 -26.41 12.11
N HIS A 99 5.80 -26.27 13.42
CA HIS A 99 6.18 -25.04 14.13
C HIS A 99 7.71 -24.81 14.07
N LEU A 100 8.51 -25.83 14.39
CA LEU A 100 9.98 -25.78 14.30
C LEU A 100 10.45 -25.37 12.89
N THR A 101 9.93 -26.03 11.85
CA THR A 101 10.34 -25.76 10.46
C THR A 101 9.83 -24.42 9.95
N GLY A 102 8.65 -23.98 10.40
CA GLY A 102 8.15 -22.61 10.18
C GLY A 102 9.10 -21.56 10.76
N TRP A 103 9.50 -21.74 12.02
CA TRP A 103 10.47 -20.86 12.68
C TRP A 103 11.81 -20.86 11.94
N CYS A 104 12.30 -22.01 11.49
CA CYS A 104 13.54 -22.10 10.69
C CYS A 104 13.43 -21.34 9.36
N LYS A 105 12.30 -21.43 8.66
CA LYS A 105 12.05 -20.71 7.41
C LYS A 105 12.00 -19.20 7.63
N GLU A 106 11.33 -18.73 8.68
CA GLU A 106 11.29 -17.31 9.05
C GLU A 106 12.69 -16.74 9.37
N ASN A 107 13.56 -17.56 9.96
CA ASN A 107 14.93 -17.20 10.33
C ASN A 107 15.99 -17.58 9.25
N GLN A 108 15.56 -17.93 8.04
CA GLN A 108 16.44 -18.24 6.89
C GLN A 108 17.42 -19.40 7.13
N ILE A 109 17.04 -20.37 7.97
CA ILE A 109 17.82 -21.59 8.22
C ILE A 109 17.48 -22.62 7.13
N GLY A 110 18.43 -22.83 6.22
CA GLY A 110 18.23 -23.72 5.06
C GLY A 110 18.35 -25.22 5.38
N GLU A 111 18.97 -25.57 6.50
CA GLU A 111 19.31 -26.96 6.83
C GLU A 111 19.38 -27.16 8.35
N LEU A 112 18.87 -28.30 8.82
CA LEU A 112 18.98 -28.77 10.20
C LEU A 112 19.66 -30.13 10.22
N GLU A 113 20.65 -30.31 11.08
CA GLU A 113 21.29 -31.60 11.34
C GLU A 113 21.00 -32.03 12.79
N PHE A 114 20.65 -33.30 13.02
CA PHE A 114 20.32 -33.76 14.36
C PHE A 114 20.48 -35.26 14.53
N VAL A 115 20.74 -35.67 15.76
CA VAL A 115 20.75 -37.08 16.16
C VAL A 115 19.39 -37.47 16.72
N THR A 116 19.00 -38.72 16.55
CA THR A 116 17.72 -39.20 17.04
C THR A 116 17.77 -40.65 17.49
N SER A 117 16.86 -41.03 18.38
CA SER A 117 16.68 -42.42 18.80
C SER A 117 16.24 -43.27 17.59
N PRO A 118 16.77 -44.51 17.41
CA PRO A 118 16.46 -45.36 16.26
C PRO A 118 14.95 -45.55 16.01
N GLN A 119 14.17 -45.61 17.09
CA GLN A 119 12.71 -45.79 17.07
C GLN A 119 11.98 -44.59 16.45
N ALA A 120 12.58 -43.40 16.46
CA ALA A 120 11.99 -42.17 15.93
C ALA A 120 12.41 -41.85 14.48
N VAL A 121 13.36 -42.58 13.89
CA VAL A 121 13.84 -42.34 12.50
C VAL A 121 12.70 -42.30 11.50
N GLY A 122 11.78 -43.28 11.55
CA GLY A 122 10.66 -43.34 10.63
C GLY A 122 9.67 -42.18 10.74
N PHE A 123 9.65 -41.43 11.86
CA PHE A 123 8.92 -40.17 11.95
C PHE A 123 9.64 -39.06 11.16
N TYR A 124 10.95 -38.89 11.39
CA TYR A 124 11.73 -37.84 10.76
C TYR A 124 11.89 -38.04 9.24
N GLU A 125 12.02 -39.28 8.76
CA GLU A 125 12.02 -39.59 7.32
C GLU A 125 10.70 -39.20 6.65
N LYS A 126 9.56 -39.47 7.30
CA LYS A 126 8.23 -39.01 6.83
C LYS A 126 8.11 -37.49 6.85
N MET A 127 8.87 -36.81 7.69
CA MET A 127 8.96 -35.35 7.73
C MET A 127 10.01 -34.79 6.75
N GLY A 128 10.66 -35.64 5.95
CA GLY A 128 11.59 -35.24 4.90
C GLY A 128 13.06 -35.16 5.31
N ALA A 129 13.45 -35.72 6.47
CA ALA A 129 14.85 -35.88 6.85
C ALA A 129 15.49 -37.08 6.12
N VAL A 130 16.79 -36.99 5.87
CA VAL A 130 17.61 -38.03 5.24
C VAL A 130 18.75 -38.44 6.17
N ALA A 131 19.11 -39.72 6.17
CA ALA A 131 20.25 -40.21 6.93
C ALA A 131 21.57 -39.70 6.33
N VAL A 132 22.44 -39.18 7.20
CA VAL A 132 23.77 -38.67 6.82
C VAL A 132 24.92 -39.37 7.53
N GLY A 133 24.60 -40.35 8.38
CA GLY A 133 25.56 -41.20 9.08
C GLY A 133 25.06 -41.58 10.47
N GLU A 134 25.99 -41.99 11.33
CA GLU A 134 25.74 -42.31 12.73
C GLU A 134 26.71 -41.52 13.62
N LYS A 135 26.28 -41.15 14.82
CA LYS A 135 27.12 -40.58 15.87
C LYS A 135 27.09 -41.49 17.09
N LYS A 136 28.11 -41.45 17.95
CA LYS A 136 28.08 -42.20 19.21
C LYS A 136 27.18 -41.48 20.21
N SER A 137 26.25 -42.22 20.80
CA SER A 137 25.42 -41.78 21.91
C SER A 137 26.31 -41.35 23.08
N PRO A 138 26.08 -40.17 23.67
CA PRO A 138 26.78 -39.75 24.88
C PRO A 138 26.52 -40.69 26.08
N ILE A 139 25.35 -41.33 26.10
CA ILE A 139 24.80 -42.08 27.24
C ILE A 139 25.48 -43.43 27.39
N ASP A 140 25.52 -44.20 26.30
CA ASP A 140 25.91 -45.61 26.28
C ASP A 140 26.89 -45.93 25.14
N GLY A 141 27.34 -44.93 24.38
CA GLY A 141 28.31 -45.08 23.29
C GLY A 141 27.79 -45.79 22.05
N ARG A 142 26.51 -46.21 22.03
CA ARG A 142 25.90 -46.90 20.89
C ARG A 142 25.82 -45.99 19.67
N PRO A 143 25.88 -46.52 18.44
CA PRO A 143 25.59 -45.73 17.26
C PRO A 143 24.13 -45.26 17.28
N ILE A 144 23.93 -43.95 17.17
CA ILE A 144 22.63 -43.31 17.01
C ILE A 144 22.55 -42.64 15.62
N PRO A 145 21.42 -42.80 14.90
CA PRO A 145 21.22 -42.19 13.60
C PRO A 145 21.42 -40.67 13.63
N ASN A 146 22.23 -40.17 12.70
CA ASN A 146 22.40 -38.75 12.42
C ASN A 146 21.62 -38.43 11.14
N LEU A 147 20.61 -37.57 11.28
CA LEU A 147 19.72 -37.17 10.21
C LEU A 147 19.97 -35.71 9.84
N ARG A 148 19.58 -35.37 8.61
CA ARG A 148 19.63 -34.02 8.08
C ARG A 148 18.31 -33.71 7.40
N CYS A 149 17.75 -32.55 7.67
CA CYS A 149 16.56 -32.07 6.99
C CYS A 149 16.87 -30.75 6.29
N SER A 150 16.75 -30.75 4.95
CA SER A 150 16.84 -29.55 4.14
C SER A 150 15.49 -28.82 4.18
N MET A 151 15.51 -27.57 4.61
CA MET A 151 14.39 -26.64 4.49
C MET A 151 14.40 -25.91 3.14
N ALA A 152 15.44 -26.15 2.32
CA ALA A 152 15.53 -25.59 0.98
C ALA A 152 14.48 -26.22 0.04
N PRO A 153 13.71 -25.39 -0.67
CA PRO A 153 12.63 -25.85 -1.54
C PRO A 153 13.13 -26.78 -2.65
N LYS A 154 12.36 -27.85 -2.93
CA LYS A 154 12.70 -28.84 -3.97
C LYS A 154 12.27 -28.44 -5.38
N TYR A 155 11.25 -27.58 -5.49
CA TYR A 155 10.66 -27.19 -6.76
C TYR A 155 10.59 -25.65 -6.89
N ALA A 156 10.60 -25.18 -8.12
CA ALA A 156 10.39 -23.77 -8.45
C ALA A 156 9.25 -23.62 -9.45
N ASN A 157 8.34 -22.71 -9.16
CA ASN A 157 7.31 -22.27 -10.10
C ASN A 157 7.87 -21.09 -10.91
N ILE A 158 7.88 -21.25 -12.23
CA ILE A 158 8.55 -20.33 -13.17
C ILE A 158 7.56 -19.79 -14.20
N ILE A 159 7.60 -18.47 -14.40
CA ILE A 159 6.88 -17.79 -15.49
C ILE A 159 7.85 -17.56 -16.64
N ILE A 160 7.40 -17.86 -17.85
CA ILE A 160 8.24 -17.76 -19.04
C ILE A 160 8.13 -16.35 -19.62
N ASP A 161 9.24 -15.82 -20.09
CA ASP A 161 9.32 -14.51 -20.76
C ASP A 161 8.69 -14.56 -22.18
N ILE A 162 7.40 -14.88 -22.25
CA ILE A 162 6.62 -14.91 -23.50
C ILE A 162 5.32 -14.14 -23.25
N SER A 163 5.12 -13.07 -24.02
CA SER A 163 3.92 -12.26 -24.05
C SER A 163 2.79 -12.94 -24.85
N HIS A 164 2.32 -14.10 -24.40
CA HIS A 164 1.17 -14.79 -25.01
C HIS A 164 0.22 -15.31 -23.93
N GLU A 165 -1.08 -15.08 -24.07
CA GLU A 165 -2.08 -15.38 -23.02
C GLU A 165 -2.16 -16.88 -22.65
N ASN A 166 -1.92 -17.77 -23.62
CA ASN A 166 -1.88 -19.22 -23.41
C ASN A 166 -0.72 -19.73 -22.53
N VAL A 167 0.24 -18.87 -22.18
CA VAL A 167 1.35 -19.19 -21.24
C VAL A 167 1.30 -18.32 -19.98
N ASP A 168 0.14 -17.71 -19.70
CA ASP A 168 -0.13 -16.93 -18.47
C ASP A 168 -0.34 -17.85 -17.24
N ARG A 169 0.56 -18.81 -17.06
CA ARG A 169 0.60 -19.77 -15.96
C ARG A 169 2.04 -20.06 -15.55
N THR A 170 2.22 -20.53 -14.32
CA THR A 170 3.49 -21.08 -13.89
C THR A 170 3.73 -22.46 -14.50
N PHE A 171 5.00 -22.76 -14.67
CA PHE A 171 5.49 -24.09 -14.98
C PHE A 171 6.41 -24.50 -13.84
N GLN A 172 6.12 -25.64 -13.22
CA GLN A 172 6.93 -26.15 -12.13
C GLN A 172 8.16 -26.89 -12.68
N TYR A 173 9.32 -26.67 -12.06
CA TYR A 173 10.58 -27.33 -12.38
C TYR A 173 11.22 -27.87 -11.09
N ARG A 174 12.00 -28.95 -11.22
CA ARG A 174 12.85 -29.44 -10.12
C ARG A 174 14.07 -28.55 -9.98
N ILE A 175 14.42 -28.22 -8.74
CA ILE A 175 15.64 -27.50 -8.40
C ILE A 175 16.79 -28.52 -8.29
N PRO A 176 17.82 -28.42 -9.15
CA PRO A 176 19.01 -29.27 -9.06
C PRO A 176 19.71 -29.08 -7.70
N ASP A 177 20.34 -30.12 -7.16
CA ASP A 177 21.03 -30.07 -5.86
C ASP A 177 22.03 -28.91 -5.76
N GLY A 178 22.78 -28.65 -6.82
CA GLY A 178 23.76 -27.55 -6.86
C GLY A 178 23.16 -26.14 -6.78
N LEU A 179 21.85 -25.99 -7.02
CA LEU A 179 21.08 -24.74 -6.95
C LEU A 179 20.13 -24.67 -5.74
N ARG A 180 20.01 -25.74 -4.95
CA ARG A 180 19.20 -25.74 -3.72
C ARG A 180 19.77 -24.72 -2.74
N GLY A 181 18.89 -23.91 -2.14
CA GLY A 181 19.26 -22.81 -1.23
C GLY A 181 19.92 -21.59 -1.90
N LYS A 182 20.23 -21.63 -3.20
CA LYS A 182 20.84 -20.51 -3.96
C LYS A 182 19.84 -19.73 -4.80
N LEU A 183 18.69 -20.35 -5.12
CA LEU A 183 17.63 -19.72 -5.88
C LEU A 183 16.77 -18.83 -5.01
N GLN A 184 16.35 -17.68 -5.56
CA GLN A 184 15.43 -16.75 -4.92
C GLN A 184 14.27 -16.41 -5.86
N ALA A 185 13.11 -16.05 -5.29
CA ALA A 185 12.02 -15.50 -6.07
C ALA A 185 12.44 -14.18 -6.75
N GLY A 186 11.99 -13.97 -7.98
CA GLY A 186 12.43 -12.88 -8.85
C GLY A 186 13.75 -13.16 -9.57
N GLN A 187 14.41 -14.31 -9.37
CA GLN A 187 15.62 -14.63 -10.11
C GLN A 187 15.30 -15.11 -11.53
N GLN A 188 16.09 -14.67 -12.50
CA GLN A 188 15.97 -15.15 -13.88
C GLN A 188 16.78 -16.44 -14.06
N VAL A 189 16.13 -17.45 -14.61
CA VAL A 189 16.69 -18.79 -14.80
C VAL A 189 16.53 -19.23 -16.25
N MET A 190 17.44 -20.10 -16.68
CA MET A 190 17.34 -20.83 -17.94
C MET A 190 16.60 -22.14 -17.70
N ILE A 191 15.59 -22.40 -18.51
CA ILE A 191 14.73 -23.58 -18.43
C ILE A 191 14.52 -24.24 -19.79
N PRO A 192 14.46 -25.58 -19.84
CA PRO A 192 14.07 -26.32 -21.04
C PRO A 192 12.54 -26.30 -21.23
N PHE A 193 12.03 -25.59 -22.24
CA PHE A 193 10.58 -25.40 -22.45
C PHE A 193 10.03 -26.07 -23.72
N GLY A 194 8.79 -26.59 -23.61
CA GLY A 194 8.05 -27.25 -24.68
C GLY A 194 8.51 -28.70 -24.96
N PHE A 195 7.85 -29.36 -25.92
CA PHE A 195 8.18 -30.73 -26.34
C PHE A 195 9.63 -30.88 -26.82
N GLY A 196 10.14 -29.90 -27.57
CA GLY A 196 11.53 -29.88 -28.03
C GLY A 196 12.56 -29.38 -27.01
N SER A 197 12.18 -29.16 -25.75
CA SER A 197 13.09 -28.72 -24.65
C SER A 197 13.98 -27.53 -25.00
N ARG A 198 13.46 -26.56 -25.77
CA ARG A 198 14.24 -25.38 -26.16
C ARG A 198 14.57 -24.53 -24.93
N GLN A 199 15.82 -24.10 -24.83
CA GLN A 199 16.27 -23.27 -23.72
C GLN A 199 15.58 -21.89 -23.79
N ARG A 200 14.92 -21.51 -22.71
CA ARG A 200 14.18 -20.24 -22.56
C ARG A 200 14.52 -19.60 -21.23
N LYS A 201 14.39 -18.27 -21.19
CA LYS A 201 14.46 -17.51 -19.95
C LYS A 201 13.11 -17.52 -19.26
N GLY A 202 13.12 -17.71 -17.96
CA GLY A 202 11.96 -17.57 -17.10
C GLY A 202 12.32 -16.88 -15.79
N TYR A 203 11.30 -16.43 -15.08
CA TYR A 203 11.43 -15.80 -13.78
C TYR A 203 10.87 -16.76 -12.73
N VAL A 204 11.68 -17.07 -11.72
CA VAL A 204 11.22 -17.79 -10.54
C VAL A 204 10.23 -16.90 -9.82
N VAL A 205 9.00 -17.37 -9.62
CA VAL A 205 7.97 -16.60 -8.91
C VAL A 205 7.65 -17.17 -7.54
N GLU A 206 7.90 -18.45 -7.35
CA GLU A 206 7.69 -19.15 -6.09
C GLU A 206 8.65 -20.35 -6.01
N LEU A 207 9.10 -20.63 -4.78
CA LEU A 207 9.88 -21.80 -4.45
C LEU A 207 9.05 -22.63 -3.46
N THR A 208 8.90 -23.93 -3.72
CA THR A 208 7.96 -24.79 -2.99
C THR A 208 8.49 -26.20 -2.83
N ASP A 209 8.00 -26.89 -1.80
CA ASP A 209 8.21 -28.32 -1.56
C ASP A 209 7.07 -29.18 -2.09
N GLN A 210 5.96 -28.55 -2.49
CA GLN A 210 4.78 -29.25 -2.98
C GLN A 210 4.91 -29.50 -4.48
N VAL A 211 4.77 -30.77 -4.86
CA VAL A 211 4.71 -31.15 -6.26
C VAL A 211 3.29 -30.94 -6.78
N GLU A 212 3.12 -30.09 -7.79
CA GLU A 212 1.82 -29.77 -8.40
C GLU A 212 1.50 -30.69 -9.58
N TYR A 213 2.54 -31.31 -10.15
CA TYR A 213 2.45 -32.16 -11.32
C TYR A 213 3.12 -33.51 -11.06
N ASN A 214 2.88 -34.49 -11.93
CA ASN A 214 3.58 -35.77 -11.82
C ASN A 214 5.10 -35.57 -11.90
N GLU A 215 5.80 -35.98 -10.85
CA GLU A 215 7.24 -35.75 -10.67
C GLU A 215 8.09 -36.30 -11.81
N CYS A 216 7.67 -37.41 -12.43
CA CYS A 216 8.36 -38.01 -13.58
C CYS A 216 8.34 -37.14 -14.84
N LYS A 217 7.43 -36.15 -14.91
CA LYS A 217 7.30 -35.20 -16.04
C LYS A 217 8.01 -33.88 -15.79
N LEU A 218 8.51 -33.64 -14.57
CA LEU A 218 9.19 -32.41 -14.23
C LEU A 218 10.59 -32.38 -14.83
N LYS A 219 10.92 -31.26 -15.46
CA LYS A 219 12.28 -30.99 -15.94
C LYS A 219 13.06 -30.21 -14.88
N GLU A 220 14.37 -30.24 -14.99
CA GLU A 220 15.27 -29.49 -14.12
C GLU A 220 15.58 -28.10 -14.66
N ILE A 221 15.84 -27.17 -13.74
CA ILE A 221 16.34 -25.82 -14.09
C ILE A 221 17.75 -25.96 -14.67
N ALA A 222 17.97 -25.42 -15.87
CA ALA A 222 19.25 -25.56 -16.56
C ALA A 222 20.36 -24.67 -15.97
N GLY A 223 20.00 -23.53 -15.37
CA GLY A 223 20.96 -22.66 -14.71
C GLY A 223 20.39 -21.30 -14.32
N VAL A 224 21.19 -20.54 -13.56
CA VAL A 224 20.88 -19.16 -13.16
C VAL A 224 21.51 -18.19 -14.14
N VAL A 225 20.78 -17.12 -14.52
CA VAL A 225 21.35 -16.04 -15.33
C VAL A 225 22.17 -15.11 -14.41
N GLN A 226 23.43 -14.81 -14.74
CA GLN A 226 24.25 -13.91 -13.92
C GLN A 226 23.66 -12.48 -13.89
N GLY A 227 23.70 -11.82 -12.73
CA GLY A 227 23.13 -10.47 -12.54
C GLY A 227 21.61 -10.40 -12.66
N SER A 228 20.90 -11.53 -12.50
CA SER A 228 19.47 -11.64 -12.85
C SER A 228 18.49 -10.95 -11.92
N VAL A 229 18.91 -10.57 -10.71
CA VAL A 229 18.04 -9.85 -9.77
C VAL A 229 18.06 -8.38 -10.19
N THR A 230 17.19 -8.07 -11.15
CA THR A 230 17.02 -6.72 -11.68
C THR A 230 15.77 -6.11 -11.06
N ALA A 231 15.64 -4.78 -11.10
CA ALA A 231 14.41 -4.11 -10.70
C ALA A 231 13.17 -4.72 -11.41
N GLN A 232 13.33 -5.08 -12.69
CA GLN A 232 12.27 -5.72 -13.47
C GLN A 232 11.88 -7.10 -12.90
N SER A 233 12.84 -7.89 -12.46
CA SER A 233 12.57 -9.25 -12.01
C SER A 233 11.94 -9.28 -10.61
N GLN A 234 12.31 -8.34 -9.74
CA GLN A 234 11.60 -8.07 -8.47
C GLN A 234 10.14 -7.63 -8.73
N LEU A 235 9.90 -6.74 -9.70
CA LEU A 235 8.56 -6.31 -10.07
C LEU A 235 7.71 -7.47 -10.63
N ILE A 236 8.31 -8.38 -11.42
CA ILE A 236 7.60 -9.58 -11.91
C ILE A 236 7.20 -10.50 -10.75
N SER A 237 8.09 -10.73 -9.77
CA SER A 237 7.75 -11.47 -8.55
C SER A 237 6.64 -10.78 -7.74
N LEU A 238 6.69 -9.44 -7.65
CA LEU A 238 5.63 -8.65 -7.03
C LEU A 238 4.29 -8.80 -7.77
N ALA A 239 4.28 -8.77 -9.11
CA ALA A 239 3.07 -9.02 -9.90
C ALA A 239 2.48 -10.41 -9.66
N TRP A 240 3.33 -11.45 -9.54
CA TRP A 240 2.85 -12.78 -9.18
C TRP A 240 2.19 -12.79 -7.81
N TRP A 241 2.85 -12.21 -6.80
CA TRP A 241 2.27 -12.09 -5.46
C TRP A 241 0.94 -11.31 -5.49
N MET A 242 0.85 -10.21 -6.24
CA MET A 242 -0.39 -9.44 -6.39
C MET A 242 -1.52 -10.27 -7.03
N LYS A 243 -1.20 -11.09 -8.04
CA LYS A 243 -2.15 -12.00 -8.68
C LYS A 243 -2.64 -13.06 -7.68
N GLU A 244 -1.72 -13.67 -6.93
CA GLU A 244 -2.06 -14.65 -5.89
C GLU A 244 -2.84 -14.04 -4.72
N ARG A 245 -2.57 -12.78 -4.35
CA ARG A 245 -3.23 -12.08 -3.25
C ARG A 245 -4.61 -11.55 -3.63
N TYR A 246 -4.74 -10.82 -4.74
CA TYR A 246 -5.95 -10.03 -5.05
C TYR A 246 -6.87 -10.64 -6.09
N GLY A 247 -6.41 -11.58 -6.92
CA GLY A 247 -7.25 -12.26 -7.91
C GLY A 247 -7.28 -11.48 -9.21
N SER A 248 -6.43 -11.89 -10.14
CA SER A 248 -6.35 -11.34 -11.49
C SER A 248 -5.69 -12.34 -12.42
N THR A 249 -5.65 -12.02 -13.72
CA THR A 249 -4.70 -12.70 -14.61
C THR A 249 -3.29 -12.21 -14.33
N MET A 250 -2.28 -13.00 -14.68
CA MET A 250 -0.90 -12.57 -14.52
C MET A 250 -0.58 -11.48 -15.56
N ASN A 251 -1.21 -11.49 -16.74
CA ASN A 251 -1.13 -10.39 -17.70
C ASN A 251 -1.60 -9.04 -17.12
N GLN A 252 -2.72 -9.03 -16.37
CA GLN A 252 -3.21 -7.82 -15.69
C GLN A 252 -2.23 -7.34 -14.61
N ALA A 253 -1.68 -8.25 -13.81
CA ALA A 253 -0.69 -7.90 -12.80
C ALA A 253 0.62 -7.37 -13.43
N LEU A 254 1.10 -8.00 -14.50
CA LEU A 254 2.28 -7.53 -15.25
C LEU A 254 2.07 -6.15 -15.87
N LYS A 255 0.92 -5.90 -16.50
CA LYS A 255 0.55 -4.57 -17.03
C LYS A 255 0.45 -3.50 -15.94
N THR A 256 0.22 -3.91 -14.70
CA THR A 256 0.14 -3.00 -13.55
C THR A 256 1.53 -2.59 -13.07
N VAL A 257 2.46 -3.54 -12.98
CA VAL A 257 3.81 -3.29 -12.42
C VAL A 257 4.86 -2.91 -13.47
N LEU A 258 4.65 -3.23 -14.74
CA LEU A 258 5.61 -2.95 -15.81
C LEU A 258 5.14 -1.75 -16.66
N PRO A 259 6.07 -0.89 -17.11
CA PRO A 259 5.72 0.21 -18.00
C PRO A 259 5.23 -0.33 -19.35
N VAL A 260 4.19 0.29 -19.90
CA VAL A 260 3.72 0.01 -21.26
C VAL A 260 4.85 0.38 -22.23
N LYS A 261 5.30 -0.59 -23.03
CA LYS A 261 6.34 -0.41 -24.07
C LYS A 261 5.82 0.40 -25.27
N GLN A 262 5.24 1.58 -25.04
CA GLN A 262 4.97 2.54 -26.10
C GLN A 262 6.14 3.52 -26.17
N LYS A 263 7.15 3.15 -26.96
CA LYS A 263 8.23 4.06 -27.37
C LYS A 263 7.65 5.13 -28.28
N ILE A 264 7.02 6.15 -27.72
CA ILE A 264 6.79 7.42 -28.42
C ILE A 264 8.13 8.16 -28.32
N LYS A 265 9.11 7.76 -29.13
CA LYS A 265 10.41 8.45 -29.19
C LYS A 265 10.18 9.86 -29.69
N GLU A 266 10.45 10.86 -28.86
CA GLU A 266 10.78 12.18 -29.39
C GLU A 266 11.98 12.06 -30.33
N ALA A 267 11.98 12.82 -31.42
CA ALA A 267 13.11 12.82 -32.35
C ALA A 267 14.40 13.19 -31.57
N PRO A 268 15.49 12.44 -31.75
CA PRO A 268 16.74 12.68 -31.04
C PRO A 268 17.20 14.13 -31.25
N LYS A 269 17.35 14.88 -30.16
CA LYS A 269 17.89 16.25 -30.22
C LYS A 269 19.40 16.20 -30.35
N ARG A 270 19.96 17.02 -31.24
CA ARG A 270 21.40 17.13 -31.46
C ARG A 270 21.96 18.30 -30.67
N GLN A 271 23.17 18.16 -30.16
CA GLN A 271 23.94 19.24 -29.55
C GLN A 271 25.29 19.35 -30.24
N ILE A 272 25.78 20.58 -30.38
CA ILE A 272 27.13 20.88 -30.87
C ILE A 272 28.02 21.08 -29.65
N CYS A 273 29.00 20.21 -29.47
CA CYS A 273 29.99 20.29 -28.40
C CYS A 273 31.31 20.85 -28.95
N CYS A 274 31.91 21.83 -28.29
CA CYS A 274 33.28 22.27 -28.60
C CYS A 274 34.29 21.21 -28.14
N LEU A 275 35.25 20.88 -29.00
CA LEU A 275 36.36 19.98 -28.68
C LEU A 275 37.71 20.71 -28.57
N LEU A 276 37.71 22.03 -28.80
CA LEU A 276 38.90 22.86 -28.68
C LEU A 276 39.12 23.27 -27.22
N ASN A 277 40.38 23.29 -26.79
CA ASN A 277 40.76 23.97 -25.55
C ASN A 277 40.68 25.51 -25.73
N PRO A 278 40.63 26.30 -24.64
CA PRO A 278 40.43 27.75 -24.71
C PRO A 278 41.41 28.47 -25.64
N ASP A 279 42.69 28.07 -25.64
CA ASP A 279 43.74 28.68 -26.47
C ASP A 279 43.53 28.41 -27.97
N LYS A 280 43.22 27.16 -28.35
CA LYS A 280 42.92 26.81 -29.75
C LYS A 280 41.59 27.40 -30.21
N LEU A 281 40.63 27.57 -29.30
CA LEU A 281 39.36 28.24 -29.62
C LEU A 281 39.58 29.72 -29.94
N GLN A 282 40.40 30.43 -29.15
CA GLN A 282 40.78 31.81 -29.47
C GLN A 282 41.55 31.91 -30.79
N GLN A 283 42.46 30.97 -31.07
CA GLN A 283 43.17 30.94 -32.35
C GLN A 283 42.20 30.72 -33.53
N ALA A 284 41.25 29.79 -33.40
CA ALA A 284 40.24 29.52 -34.42
C ALA A 284 39.33 30.75 -34.68
N VAL A 285 39.03 31.54 -33.65
CA VAL A 285 38.29 32.81 -33.80
C VAL A 285 39.11 33.82 -34.60
N ARG A 286 40.38 34.04 -34.26
CA ARG A 286 41.28 34.97 -34.98
C ARG A 286 41.47 34.59 -36.44
N GLU A 287 41.61 33.30 -36.73
CA GLU A 287 41.72 32.81 -38.11
C GLU A 287 40.42 33.00 -38.91
N ALA A 288 39.26 32.78 -38.27
CA ALA A 288 37.96 33.01 -38.89
C ALA A 288 37.69 34.51 -39.13
N GLU A 289 38.20 35.40 -38.27
CA GLU A 289 38.20 36.86 -38.44
C GLU A 289 39.03 37.27 -39.66
N LYS A 290 40.28 36.79 -39.74
CA LYS A 290 41.21 37.09 -40.84
C LYS A 290 40.69 36.62 -42.20
N LYS A 291 39.96 35.50 -42.24
CA LYS A 291 39.39 34.93 -43.47
C LYS A 291 37.93 35.35 -43.72
N HIS A 292 37.39 36.27 -42.91
CA HIS A 292 36.02 36.80 -43.01
C HIS A 292 34.91 35.74 -43.03
N TYR A 293 35.07 34.63 -42.32
CA TYR A 293 34.07 33.57 -42.23
C TYR A 293 32.93 33.92 -41.24
N LYS A 294 32.04 34.82 -41.64
CA LYS A 294 30.94 35.36 -40.81
C LYS A 294 30.09 34.29 -40.09
N ALA A 295 29.80 33.17 -40.73
CA ALA A 295 29.04 32.08 -40.11
C ALA A 295 29.84 31.30 -39.05
N ARG A 296 31.14 31.03 -39.30
CA ARG A 296 32.00 30.33 -38.34
C ARG A 296 32.30 31.20 -37.12
N LEU A 297 32.44 32.52 -37.31
CA LEU A 297 32.62 33.46 -36.21
C LEU A 297 31.45 33.47 -35.23
N ARG A 298 30.21 33.50 -35.74
CA ARG A 298 29.01 33.43 -34.89
C ARG A 298 28.96 32.15 -34.05
N LEU A 299 29.38 31.01 -34.63
CA LEU A 299 29.44 29.75 -33.91
C LEU A 299 30.56 29.72 -32.87
N LEU A 300 31.78 30.10 -33.25
CA LEU A 300 32.94 30.05 -32.36
C LEU A 300 32.79 31.04 -31.19
N ALA A 301 32.23 32.22 -31.43
CA ALA A 301 31.89 33.18 -30.37
C ALA A 301 30.81 32.63 -29.42
N ALA A 302 29.79 31.95 -29.96
CA ALA A 302 28.79 31.30 -29.13
C ALA A 302 29.39 30.14 -28.31
N LEU A 303 30.37 29.41 -28.86
CA LEU A 303 31.09 28.33 -28.17
C LEU A 303 32.07 28.84 -27.10
N GLN A 304 32.56 30.08 -27.23
CA GLN A 304 33.31 30.76 -26.17
C GLN A 304 32.42 31.11 -24.97
N ALA A 305 31.17 31.50 -25.21
CA ALA A 305 30.20 31.80 -24.15
C ALA A 305 29.60 30.54 -23.51
N SER A 306 29.35 29.49 -24.31
CA SER A 306 28.86 28.20 -23.83
C SER A 306 29.46 27.05 -24.65
N PRO A 307 30.23 26.13 -24.03
CA PRO A 307 30.92 25.06 -24.75
C PRO A 307 29.99 24.02 -25.40
N ILE A 308 28.68 24.07 -25.08
CA ILE A 308 27.64 23.22 -25.65
C ILE A 308 26.50 24.11 -26.14
N ILE A 309 26.07 23.91 -27.38
CA ILE A 309 24.95 24.65 -27.99
C ILE A 309 23.93 23.65 -28.58
N PRO A 310 22.62 23.80 -28.31
CA PRO A 310 21.59 23.00 -28.98
C PRO A 310 21.60 23.20 -30.50
N TYR A 311 21.50 22.12 -31.27
CA TYR A 311 21.56 22.18 -32.73
C TYR A 311 20.45 23.07 -33.33
N ASP A 312 19.22 22.96 -32.84
CA ASP A 312 18.10 23.78 -33.32
C ASP A 312 18.34 25.28 -33.06
N GLU A 313 18.94 25.62 -31.92
CA GLU A 313 19.29 26.99 -31.57
C GLU A 313 20.43 27.53 -32.44
N ALA A 314 21.42 26.70 -32.72
CA ALA A 314 22.49 27.05 -33.65
C ALA A 314 21.96 27.29 -35.08
N MET A 315 20.99 26.50 -35.54
CA MET A 315 20.41 26.65 -36.88
C MET A 315 19.46 27.86 -36.97
N THR A 316 18.69 28.15 -35.92
CA THR A 316 17.71 29.25 -35.91
C THR A 316 18.31 30.57 -35.45
N ARG A 317 18.76 30.65 -34.20
CA ARG A 317 19.26 31.88 -33.55
C ARG A 317 20.57 32.36 -34.14
N LEU A 318 21.47 31.44 -34.49
CA LEU A 318 22.76 31.78 -35.11
C LEU A 318 22.71 31.72 -36.66
N SER A 319 21.54 31.39 -37.24
CA SER A 319 21.30 31.22 -38.68
C SER A 319 22.43 30.46 -39.39
N LEU A 320 22.81 29.32 -38.81
CA LEU A 320 23.85 28.44 -39.35
C LEU A 320 23.23 27.37 -40.26
N THR A 321 24.02 26.88 -41.20
CA THR A 321 23.65 25.75 -42.06
C THR A 321 24.59 24.57 -41.80
N ARG A 322 24.17 23.34 -42.16
CA ARG A 322 25.00 22.14 -42.02
C ARG A 322 26.34 22.26 -42.77
N ALA A 323 26.36 23.01 -43.88
CA ALA A 323 27.58 23.30 -44.64
C ALA A 323 28.60 24.15 -43.85
N ALA A 324 28.15 24.97 -42.90
CA ALA A 324 29.04 25.74 -42.02
C ALA A 324 29.63 24.89 -40.89
N LEU A 325 28.93 23.84 -40.45
CA LEU A 325 29.33 22.95 -39.37
C LEU A 325 30.29 21.85 -39.84
N ARG A 326 30.06 21.29 -41.02
CA ARG A 326 30.81 20.13 -41.54
C ARG A 326 32.34 20.31 -41.53
N PRO A 327 32.91 21.45 -41.98
CA PRO A 327 34.37 21.64 -41.96
C PRO A 327 34.96 21.72 -40.54
N LEU A 328 34.18 22.21 -39.57
CA LEU A 328 34.62 22.27 -38.17
C LEU A 328 34.51 20.90 -37.49
N GLU A 329 33.55 20.08 -37.91
CA GLU A 329 33.42 18.70 -37.45
C GLU A 329 34.53 17.81 -38.04
N GLU A 330 34.83 17.95 -39.35
CA GLU A 330 35.94 17.24 -40.03
C GLU A 330 37.31 17.67 -39.50
N ALA A 331 37.49 18.94 -39.13
CA ALA A 331 38.71 19.44 -38.49
C ALA A 331 38.82 19.08 -36.99
N GLY A 332 37.84 18.36 -36.43
CA GLY A 332 37.84 17.94 -35.02
C GLY A 332 37.64 19.08 -34.01
N ALA A 333 37.18 20.26 -34.46
CA ALA A 333 36.93 21.42 -33.60
C ALA A 333 35.59 21.33 -32.84
N ILE A 334 34.60 20.64 -33.43
CA ILE A 334 33.28 20.41 -32.83
C ILE A 334 32.84 18.96 -33.02
N LYS A 335 31.93 18.47 -32.19
CA LYS A 335 31.26 17.17 -32.34
C LYS A 335 29.76 17.32 -32.18
N ILE A 336 28.99 16.78 -33.14
CA ILE A 336 27.54 16.75 -33.02
C ILE A 336 27.14 15.47 -32.26
N LYS A 337 26.76 15.63 -30.98
CA LYS A 337 26.27 14.51 -30.16
C LYS A 337 24.76 14.42 -30.27
N VAL A 338 24.26 13.23 -30.55
CA VAL A 338 22.85 12.90 -30.34
C VAL A 338 22.63 12.72 -28.84
N VAL A 339 21.78 13.55 -28.25
CA VAL A 339 21.41 13.45 -26.84
C VAL A 339 19.96 13.01 -26.76
N GLU A 340 19.73 11.82 -26.22
CA GLU A 340 18.39 11.44 -25.78
C GLU A 340 18.06 12.31 -24.57
N LYS A 341 17.25 13.35 -24.77
CA LYS A 341 16.76 14.18 -23.67
C LYS A 341 15.38 13.71 -23.28
N TYR A 342 15.27 12.94 -22.21
CA TYR A 342 13.99 12.60 -21.61
C TYR A 342 13.26 13.87 -21.16
N ARG A 343 11.93 13.89 -21.30
CA ARG A 343 11.13 15.00 -20.82
C ARG A 343 11.25 15.08 -19.31
N ASN A 344 11.69 16.21 -18.78
CA ASN A 344 11.58 16.51 -17.36
C ASN A 344 10.39 17.49 -17.17
N PRO A 345 9.25 17.03 -16.64
CA PRO A 345 8.07 17.88 -16.43
C PRO A 345 8.38 19.09 -15.54
N LEU A 346 9.33 18.94 -14.60
CA LEU A 346 9.73 19.96 -13.65
C LEU A 346 10.37 21.18 -14.32
N LEU A 347 11.20 20.99 -15.35
CA LEU A 347 11.88 22.08 -16.05
C LEU A 347 10.91 22.99 -16.82
N LYS A 348 9.80 22.44 -17.33
CA LYS A 348 8.74 23.25 -17.97
C LYS A 348 7.97 24.07 -16.92
N MET A 349 7.73 23.49 -15.75
CA MET A 349 6.90 24.08 -14.70
C MET A 349 7.66 25.06 -13.79
N GLN A 350 8.98 24.87 -13.63
CA GLN A 350 9.87 25.82 -12.95
C GLN A 350 9.88 27.18 -13.64
N ARG A 351 9.86 27.21 -14.98
CA ARG A 351 9.77 28.44 -15.79
C ARG A 351 8.48 29.23 -15.56
N LEU A 352 7.42 28.58 -15.09
CA LEU A 352 6.14 29.23 -14.75
C LEU A 352 6.11 29.75 -13.31
N SER A 353 7.02 29.27 -12.45
CA SER A 353 6.99 29.54 -11.01
C SER A 353 8.10 30.49 -10.51
N ARG A 354 9.16 30.72 -11.30
CA ARG A 354 10.25 31.66 -10.98
C ARG A 354 10.41 32.69 -12.09
N GLN A 355 10.23 33.98 -11.75
CA GLN A 355 10.69 35.10 -12.60
C GLN A 355 12.19 35.39 -12.42
N ASP A 356 12.82 34.87 -11.37
CA ASP A 356 14.20 35.23 -11.03
C ASP A 356 15.15 34.05 -11.26
N GLY A 357 16.03 34.18 -12.24
CA GLY A 357 16.94 33.16 -12.77
C GLY A 357 18.11 32.74 -11.87
N SER A 358 17.91 32.61 -10.56
CA SER A 358 18.91 32.04 -9.65
C SER A 358 18.90 30.50 -9.73
N GLY A 359 20.07 29.93 -10.03
CA GLY A 359 20.27 28.48 -10.09
C GLY A 359 20.06 27.83 -8.72
N VAL A 360 19.47 26.63 -8.70
CA VAL A 360 19.28 25.84 -7.48
C VAL A 360 20.63 25.25 -7.07
N SER A 361 21.18 25.66 -5.93
CA SER A 361 22.23 24.89 -5.27
C SER A 361 21.60 23.62 -4.72
N ALA A 362 22.05 22.45 -5.20
CA ALA A 362 21.60 21.18 -4.65
C ALA A 362 22.01 21.07 -3.17
N TRP A 363 21.10 20.57 -2.30
CA TRP A 363 21.29 20.35 -0.86
C TRP A 363 21.29 21.61 0.03
N ALA A 364 20.18 22.36 0.03
CA ALA A 364 19.93 23.32 1.11
C ALA A 364 19.64 22.57 2.43
N PRO A 365 20.27 22.92 3.57
CA PRO A 365 19.93 22.35 4.86
C PRO A 365 18.47 22.67 5.23
N GLY A 366 17.76 21.67 5.74
CA GLY A 366 16.39 21.82 6.23
C GLY A 366 16.33 22.60 7.54
N PRO A 367 15.12 23.00 8.00
CA PRO A 367 14.94 23.57 9.33
C PRO A 367 15.38 22.58 10.41
N ALA A 368 15.81 23.09 11.57
CA ALA A 368 16.13 22.24 12.72
C ALA A 368 14.90 21.43 13.15
N LEU A 369 15.09 20.12 13.32
CA LEU A 369 14.06 19.23 13.83
C LEU A 369 13.80 19.48 15.32
N ASN A 370 12.54 19.36 15.74
CA ASN A 370 12.22 19.33 17.17
C ASN A 370 12.62 17.98 17.81
N GLU A 371 12.48 17.85 19.13
CA GLU A 371 12.89 16.65 19.86
C GLU A 371 12.15 15.39 19.40
N ALA A 372 10.83 15.48 19.22
CA ALA A 372 10.00 14.35 18.77
C ALA A 372 10.41 13.88 17.37
N GLN A 373 10.57 14.80 16.42
CA GLN A 373 11.03 14.51 15.06
C GLN A 373 12.44 13.90 15.08
N SER A 374 13.36 14.47 15.86
CA SER A 374 14.73 13.99 16.01
C SER A 374 14.80 12.60 16.62
N HIS A 375 13.92 12.28 17.57
CA HIS A 375 13.84 10.94 18.15
C HIS A 375 13.39 9.90 17.12
N ILE A 376 12.37 10.23 16.32
CA ILE A 376 11.88 9.34 15.23
C ILE A 376 12.99 9.07 14.23
N VAL A 377 13.65 10.14 13.74
CA VAL A 377 14.75 10.00 12.77
C VAL A 377 15.88 9.14 13.36
N ARG A 378 16.36 9.44 14.57
CA ARG A 378 17.43 8.64 15.21
C ARG A 378 17.06 7.17 15.37
N SER A 379 15.82 6.88 15.75
CA SER A 379 15.36 5.50 15.98
C SER A 379 15.31 4.71 14.66
N ILE A 380 14.70 5.29 13.63
CA ILE A 380 14.60 4.64 12.30
C ILE A 380 15.99 4.48 11.68
N LEU A 381 16.87 5.50 11.78
CA LEU A 381 18.22 5.42 11.24
C LEU A 381 19.11 4.43 12.00
N SER A 382 18.90 4.25 13.32
CA SER A 382 19.58 3.22 14.10
C SER A 382 19.23 1.81 13.60
N ASP A 383 17.94 1.54 13.36
CA ASP A 383 17.51 0.27 12.77
C ASP A 383 18.07 0.11 11.36
N TYR A 384 18.02 1.17 10.55
CA TYR A 384 18.56 1.18 9.19
C TYR A 384 20.06 0.85 9.16
N GLY A 385 20.86 1.46 10.03
CA GLY A 385 22.30 1.21 10.15
C GLY A 385 22.65 -0.21 10.59
N ARG A 386 21.72 -0.91 11.26
CA ARG A 386 21.83 -2.33 11.63
C ARG A 386 21.29 -3.27 10.54
N ASN A 387 20.94 -2.75 9.36
CA ASN A 387 20.24 -3.47 8.29
C ASN A 387 18.88 -4.04 8.71
N ILE A 388 18.24 -3.44 9.71
CA ILE A 388 16.90 -3.81 10.16
C ILE A 388 15.89 -2.97 9.35
N CYS A 389 15.27 -3.61 8.36
CA CYS A 389 14.25 -3.00 7.53
C CYS A 389 12.85 -3.41 8.02
N ARG A 390 12.11 -2.45 8.58
CA ARG A 390 10.76 -2.63 9.14
C ARG A 390 9.76 -1.67 8.51
N THR A 391 8.50 -1.87 8.84
CA THR A 391 7.42 -0.92 8.58
C THR A 391 7.20 -0.06 9.82
N TYR A 392 7.16 1.26 9.63
CA TYR A 392 6.93 2.24 10.70
C TYR A 392 5.67 3.06 10.41
N LEU A 393 4.83 3.26 11.42
CA LEU A 393 3.69 4.17 11.38
C LEU A 393 4.04 5.45 12.16
N ILE A 394 4.05 6.58 11.47
CA ILE A 394 4.20 7.91 12.07
C ILE A 394 2.81 8.53 12.19
N HIS A 395 2.23 8.42 13.38
CA HIS A 395 0.97 9.06 13.76
C HIS A 395 1.26 10.47 14.29
N GLY A 396 1.15 11.47 13.42
CA GLY A 396 1.41 12.87 13.80
C GLY A 396 0.28 13.80 13.41
N VAL A 397 -0.21 14.60 14.36
CA VAL A 397 -1.31 15.56 14.13
C VAL A 397 -1.03 16.49 12.93
N THR A 398 -2.06 17.11 12.37
CA THR A 398 -1.87 18.03 11.24
C THR A 398 -0.94 19.19 11.64
N GLY A 399 0.11 19.42 10.85
CA GLY A 399 1.13 20.43 11.18
C GLY A 399 2.25 19.98 12.13
N SER A 400 2.30 18.71 12.54
CA SER A 400 3.41 18.13 13.35
C SER A 400 4.77 18.06 12.64
N GLY A 401 4.83 18.33 11.34
CA GLY A 401 6.09 18.34 10.57
C GLY A 401 6.56 16.97 10.09
N LYS A 402 5.65 15.98 9.89
CA LYS A 402 5.96 14.67 9.29
C LYS A 402 6.84 14.77 8.03
N THR A 403 6.58 15.75 7.18
CA THR A 403 7.35 15.97 5.95
C THR A 403 8.84 16.23 6.20
N GLU A 404 9.21 16.92 7.29
CA GLU A 404 10.63 17.14 7.62
C GLU A 404 11.32 15.84 8.04
N VAL A 405 10.62 15.00 8.82
CA VAL A 405 11.10 13.65 9.15
C VAL A 405 11.36 12.84 7.87
N TYR A 406 10.45 12.89 6.89
CA TYR A 406 10.64 12.20 5.61
C TYR A 406 11.89 12.70 4.88
N MET A 407 12.08 14.03 4.81
CA MET A 407 13.19 14.62 4.09
C MET A 407 14.55 14.27 4.72
N GLU A 408 14.65 14.22 6.05
CA GLU A 408 15.87 13.79 6.73
C GLU A 408 16.19 12.31 6.48
N LEU A 409 15.17 11.45 6.55
CA LEU A 409 15.34 10.02 6.25
C LEU A 409 15.74 9.79 4.80
N ILE A 410 15.12 10.52 3.87
CA ILE A 410 15.50 10.51 2.45
C ILE A 410 16.95 10.96 2.27
N SER A 411 17.36 12.05 2.91
CA SER A 411 18.72 12.58 2.81
C SER A 411 19.77 11.55 3.22
N TYR A 412 19.53 10.84 4.34
CA TYR A 412 20.40 9.75 4.78
C TYR A 412 20.44 8.58 3.79
N VAL A 413 19.28 8.11 3.33
CA VAL A 413 19.19 6.96 2.39
C VAL A 413 19.90 7.25 1.07
N LEU A 414 19.81 8.50 0.58
CA LEU A 414 20.56 8.95 -0.59
C LEU A 414 22.07 9.02 -0.33
N SER A 415 22.50 9.38 0.89
CA SER A 415 23.92 9.44 1.26
C SER A 415 24.61 8.07 1.18
N VAL A 416 23.85 7.00 1.46
CA VAL A 416 24.29 5.60 1.29
C VAL A 416 24.00 5.05 -0.12
N ARG A 417 23.70 5.94 -1.09
CA ARG A 417 23.46 5.66 -2.52
C ARG A 417 22.27 4.75 -2.83
N ARG A 418 21.28 4.68 -1.95
CA ARG A 418 20.04 3.93 -2.17
C ARG A 418 18.91 4.87 -2.64
N GLN A 419 17.96 4.31 -3.37
CA GLN A 419 16.88 5.04 -4.05
C GLN A 419 15.61 5.07 -3.18
N VAL A 420 14.73 6.04 -3.40
CA VAL A 420 13.53 6.28 -2.59
C VAL A 420 12.27 6.44 -3.44
N ILE A 421 11.17 5.85 -2.97
CA ILE A 421 9.83 6.09 -3.50
C ILE A 421 9.01 6.84 -2.44
N LEU A 422 8.42 7.97 -2.83
CA LEU A 422 7.46 8.72 -2.02
C LEU A 422 6.09 8.68 -2.70
N LEU A 423 5.14 7.99 -2.07
CA LEU A 423 3.75 7.97 -2.49
C LEU A 423 2.97 9.11 -1.85
N ILE A 424 2.20 9.81 -2.67
CA ILE A 424 1.27 10.88 -2.30
C ILE A 424 -0.08 10.64 -3.01
N PRO A 425 -1.24 10.89 -2.37
CA PRO A 425 -2.54 10.46 -2.90
C PRO A 425 -2.84 11.01 -4.32
N GLU A 426 -2.55 12.28 -4.55
CA GLU A 426 -2.64 12.91 -5.87
C GLU A 426 -1.69 14.13 -5.99
N ILE A 427 -0.85 14.17 -7.03
CA ILE A 427 0.15 15.25 -7.23
C ILE A 427 -0.49 16.61 -7.51
N SER A 428 -1.64 16.64 -8.19
CA SER A 428 -2.36 17.89 -8.47
C SER A 428 -2.70 18.66 -7.19
N LEU A 429 -2.91 17.92 -6.08
CA LEU A 429 -3.31 18.43 -4.78
C LEU A 429 -2.13 18.66 -3.83
N THR A 430 -0.89 18.38 -4.23
CA THR A 430 0.30 18.40 -3.34
C THR A 430 1.54 19.06 -3.99
N TRP A 431 1.32 19.94 -4.96
CA TRP A 431 2.41 20.62 -5.68
C TRP A 431 3.40 21.35 -4.77
N GLN A 432 2.92 22.01 -3.71
CA GLN A 432 3.79 22.67 -2.73
C GLN A 432 4.77 21.68 -2.08
N THR A 433 4.30 20.50 -1.70
CA THR A 433 5.13 19.42 -1.16
C THR A 433 6.18 19.01 -2.19
N VAL A 434 5.76 18.77 -3.43
CA VAL A 434 6.64 18.36 -4.53
C VAL A 434 7.75 19.41 -4.80
N MET A 435 7.42 20.70 -4.79
CA MET A 435 8.41 21.77 -4.95
C MET A 435 9.42 21.80 -3.80
N ARG A 436 9.00 21.57 -2.56
CA ARG A 436 9.93 21.48 -1.43
C ARG A 436 10.93 20.33 -1.61
N PHE A 437 10.48 19.18 -2.11
CA PHE A 437 11.38 18.07 -2.45
C PHE A 437 12.34 18.45 -3.59
N TYR A 438 11.84 19.10 -4.63
CA TYR A 438 12.68 19.53 -5.75
C TYR A 438 13.73 20.58 -5.34
N ASP A 439 13.33 21.57 -4.54
CA ASP A 439 14.25 22.60 -4.03
C ASP A 439 15.34 22.00 -3.14
N ARG A 440 15.02 20.95 -2.37
CA ARG A 440 15.98 20.26 -1.49
C ARG A 440 16.92 19.31 -2.23
N PHE A 441 16.40 18.51 -3.16
CA PHE A 441 17.12 17.38 -3.78
C PHE A 441 17.48 17.59 -5.27
N GLY A 442 17.01 18.67 -5.89
CA GLY A 442 17.34 19.07 -7.27
C GLY A 442 16.88 18.09 -8.34
N ASP A 443 17.68 17.97 -9.40
CA ASP A 443 17.32 17.25 -10.64
C ASP A 443 17.28 15.72 -10.52
N ARG A 444 17.71 15.15 -9.38
CA ARG A 444 17.63 13.70 -9.10
C ARG A 444 16.23 13.26 -8.66
N VAL A 445 15.28 14.19 -8.53
CA VAL A 445 13.86 13.93 -8.28
C VAL A 445 13.09 13.80 -9.60
N SER A 446 12.22 12.80 -9.68
CA SER A 446 11.19 12.71 -10.72
C SER A 446 9.80 12.57 -10.12
N ILE A 447 8.81 12.90 -10.94
CA ILE A 447 7.40 12.92 -10.59
C ILE A 447 6.61 12.13 -11.62
N MET A 448 5.65 11.35 -11.14
CA MET A 448 4.68 10.63 -11.97
C MET A 448 3.26 11.04 -11.64
N ASN A 449 2.50 11.69 -12.52
CA ASN A 449 1.07 11.99 -12.26
C ASN A 449 0.09 11.29 -13.22
N SER A 450 -1.18 11.24 -12.80
CA SER A 450 -2.28 10.62 -13.56
C SER A 450 -2.53 11.30 -14.91
N ARG A 451 -2.18 12.58 -15.07
CA ARG A 451 -2.38 13.37 -16.30
C ARG A 451 -1.23 13.24 -17.31
N MET A 452 -0.14 12.54 -16.96
CA MET A 452 0.96 12.26 -17.89
C MET A 452 0.53 11.26 -18.96
N SER A 453 0.96 11.51 -20.19
CA SER A 453 0.84 10.59 -21.31
C SER A 453 1.63 9.30 -21.08
N LEU A 454 1.28 8.24 -21.79
CA LEU A 454 1.98 6.95 -21.70
C LEU A 454 3.49 7.11 -22.01
N GLY A 455 3.85 7.95 -22.98
CA GLY A 455 5.25 8.24 -23.31
C GLY A 455 6.00 8.98 -22.19
N GLU A 456 5.39 10.01 -21.58
CA GLU A 456 6.03 10.75 -20.47
C GLU A 456 6.26 9.86 -19.25
N ARG A 457 5.33 8.95 -18.96
CA ARG A 457 5.50 7.96 -17.90
C ARG A 457 6.67 7.03 -18.25
N TYR A 458 6.67 6.47 -19.45
CA TYR A 458 7.76 5.61 -19.92
C TYR A 458 9.14 6.28 -19.76
N ASP A 459 9.27 7.55 -20.11
CA ASP A 459 10.51 8.32 -19.92
C ASP A 459 10.96 8.36 -18.45
N GLN A 460 10.04 8.56 -17.48
CA GLN A 460 10.42 8.56 -16.06
C GLN A 460 10.80 7.16 -15.56
N TYR A 461 10.13 6.12 -16.07
CA TYR A 461 10.48 4.73 -15.81
C TYR A 461 11.89 4.40 -16.32
N GLU A 462 12.24 4.83 -17.54
CA GLU A 462 13.59 4.62 -18.07
C GLU A 462 14.63 5.39 -17.28
N ARG A 463 14.37 6.66 -16.92
CA ARG A 463 15.28 7.44 -16.05
C ARG A 463 15.53 6.74 -14.71
N ALA A 464 14.50 6.15 -14.10
CA ALA A 464 14.66 5.36 -12.88
C ALA A 464 15.54 4.13 -13.12
N ARG A 465 15.33 3.44 -14.25
CA ARG A 465 16.06 2.23 -14.63
C ARG A 465 17.52 2.48 -14.99
N THR A 466 17.83 3.62 -15.61
CA THR A 466 19.19 4.02 -15.99
C THR A 466 19.97 4.65 -14.83
N GLY A 467 19.30 4.97 -13.72
CA GLY A 467 19.91 5.63 -12.57
C GLY A 467 20.03 7.15 -12.72
N ASP A 468 19.31 7.75 -13.67
CA ASP A 468 19.27 9.22 -13.86
C ASP A 468 18.54 9.94 -12.72
N ILE A 469 17.79 9.20 -11.89
CA ILE A 469 17.05 9.69 -10.74
C ILE A 469 17.17 8.72 -9.56
N ASP A 470 17.04 9.25 -8.35
CA ASP A 470 17.01 8.43 -7.12
C ASP A 470 15.67 8.53 -6.39
N ILE A 471 14.90 9.58 -6.65
CA ILE A 471 13.65 9.83 -5.95
C ILE A 471 12.52 9.81 -6.96
N MET A 472 11.55 8.91 -6.74
CA MET A 472 10.28 8.93 -7.47
C MET A 472 9.16 9.40 -6.55
N ILE A 473 8.47 10.47 -6.95
CA ILE A 473 7.31 10.99 -6.23
C ILE A 473 6.04 10.79 -7.06
N GLY A 474 4.99 10.22 -6.48
CA GLY A 474 3.69 10.24 -7.14
C GLY A 474 2.59 9.39 -6.51
N PRO A 475 1.48 9.15 -7.21
CA PRO A 475 0.38 8.35 -6.71
C PRO A 475 0.78 6.88 -6.68
N ARG A 476 -0.18 6.01 -6.32
CA ARG A 476 -0.01 4.55 -6.25
C ARG A 476 0.78 3.90 -7.40
N SER A 477 0.73 4.44 -8.63
CA SER A 477 1.50 3.90 -9.76
C SER A 477 3.01 4.18 -9.71
N ALA A 478 3.46 5.18 -8.94
CA ALA A 478 4.89 5.43 -8.69
C ALA A 478 5.53 4.29 -7.87
N LEU A 479 4.71 3.51 -7.17
CA LEU A 479 5.13 2.32 -6.43
C LEU A 479 5.78 1.25 -7.29
N PHE A 480 5.74 1.37 -8.63
CA PHE A 480 6.37 0.40 -9.53
C PHE A 480 7.60 0.95 -10.24
N ALA A 481 8.12 2.12 -9.84
CA ALA A 481 9.35 2.67 -10.40
C ALA A 481 10.52 1.66 -10.32
N PRO A 482 11.24 1.38 -11.41
CA PRO A 482 12.20 0.27 -11.52
C PRO A 482 13.57 0.66 -10.96
N PHE A 483 13.59 0.98 -9.66
CA PHE A 483 14.81 1.21 -8.90
C PHE A 483 15.56 -0.09 -8.61
N ALA A 484 16.85 -0.09 -8.90
CA ALA A 484 17.72 -1.25 -8.73
C ALA A 484 18.12 -1.45 -7.27
N ASP A 485 18.28 -0.36 -6.51
CA ASP A 485 18.64 -0.41 -5.09
C ASP A 485 17.70 0.47 -4.27
N LEU A 486 16.45 0.02 -4.14
CA LEU A 486 15.42 0.70 -3.36
C LEU A 486 15.72 0.56 -1.86
N GLY A 487 15.98 1.68 -1.19
CA GLY A 487 16.28 1.71 0.25
C GLY A 487 15.14 2.15 1.14
N LEU A 488 14.18 2.92 0.62
CA LEU A 488 13.08 3.46 1.41
C LEU A 488 11.82 3.64 0.56
N ILE A 489 10.67 3.31 1.13
CA ILE A 489 9.35 3.66 0.62
C ILE A 489 8.65 4.50 1.68
N ILE A 490 8.06 5.61 1.29
CA ILE A 490 7.23 6.47 2.16
C ILE A 490 5.85 6.57 1.54
N ILE A 491 4.80 6.41 2.33
CA ILE A 491 3.42 6.65 1.95
C ILE A 491 2.89 7.76 2.85
N ASP A 492 2.70 8.95 2.27
CA ASP A 492 2.08 10.06 2.98
C ASP A 492 0.55 10.01 2.87
N GLU A 493 -0.12 10.49 3.92
CA GLU A 493 -1.57 10.39 4.10
C GLU A 493 -2.08 8.96 3.85
N GLU A 494 -1.43 7.97 4.48
CA GLU A 494 -1.62 6.55 4.17
C GLU A 494 -3.09 6.09 4.23
N HIS A 495 -3.91 6.68 5.09
CA HIS A 495 -5.33 6.38 5.23
C HIS A 495 -6.17 6.63 3.95
N GLU A 496 -5.68 7.45 3.02
CA GLU A 496 -6.42 7.83 1.81
C GLU A 496 -6.83 6.65 0.91
N ASN A 497 -8.12 6.55 0.61
CA ASN A 497 -8.69 5.52 -0.28
C ASN A 497 -8.09 5.51 -1.70
N ALA A 498 -7.45 6.61 -2.12
CA ALA A 498 -6.74 6.69 -3.41
C ALA A 498 -5.64 5.62 -3.55
N TYR A 499 -5.16 5.04 -2.45
CA TYR A 499 -4.19 3.94 -2.47
C TYR A 499 -4.79 2.57 -2.79
N LYS A 500 -6.12 2.41 -2.76
CA LYS A 500 -6.83 1.21 -3.20
C LYS A 500 -7.13 1.28 -4.71
N SER A 501 -6.86 0.19 -5.43
CA SER A 501 -7.12 0.11 -6.87
C SER A 501 -8.54 -0.31 -7.20
N GLU A 502 -9.22 0.47 -8.04
CA GLU A 502 -10.52 0.07 -8.62
C GLU A 502 -10.38 -0.91 -9.81
N LEU A 503 -9.20 -0.93 -10.45
CA LEU A 503 -8.87 -1.78 -11.59
C LEU A 503 -8.25 -3.08 -11.10
N SER A 504 -8.54 -4.21 -11.77
CA SER A 504 -7.96 -5.51 -11.46
C SER A 504 -6.47 -5.58 -11.85
N PRO A 505 -5.58 -6.11 -10.99
CA PRO A 505 -5.84 -6.54 -9.59
C PRO A 505 -6.22 -5.36 -8.68
N ARG A 506 -7.27 -5.52 -7.86
CA ARG A 506 -7.76 -4.49 -6.92
C ARG A 506 -6.87 -4.37 -5.67
N TYR A 507 -5.60 -4.09 -5.90
CA TYR A 507 -4.58 -4.08 -4.87
C TYR A 507 -4.68 -2.86 -3.95
N ASP A 508 -4.23 -3.03 -2.70
CA ASP A 508 -3.94 -1.94 -1.79
C ASP A 508 -2.45 -1.58 -1.90
N ALA A 509 -2.14 -0.32 -2.25
CA ALA A 509 -0.76 0.13 -2.41
C ALA A 509 0.07 0.03 -1.13
N ARG A 510 -0.54 0.10 0.06
CA ARG A 510 0.14 -0.03 1.36
C ARG A 510 0.69 -1.45 1.55
N GLU A 511 -0.14 -2.43 1.23
CA GLU A 511 0.24 -3.84 1.34
C GLU A 511 1.26 -4.24 0.27
N VAL A 512 1.05 -3.76 -0.98
CA VAL A 512 2.01 -3.93 -2.07
C VAL A 512 3.35 -3.25 -1.73
N ALA A 513 3.33 -2.09 -1.08
CA ALA A 513 4.53 -1.40 -0.63
C ALA A 513 5.26 -2.16 0.47
N ALA A 514 4.54 -2.72 1.45
CA ALA A 514 5.15 -3.57 2.48
C ALA A 514 5.81 -4.80 1.85
N ARG A 515 5.14 -5.45 0.89
CA ARG A 515 5.71 -6.58 0.15
C ARG A 515 6.93 -6.17 -0.68
N ARG A 516 6.84 -5.03 -1.40
CA ARG A 516 7.94 -4.51 -2.20
C ARG A 516 9.15 -4.14 -1.33
N ALA A 517 8.91 -3.52 -0.18
CA ALA A 517 9.95 -3.14 0.78
C ALA A 517 10.67 -4.38 1.31
N ALA A 518 9.92 -5.43 1.69
CA ALA A 518 10.50 -6.71 2.11
C ALA A 518 11.37 -7.36 1.03
N VAL A 519 10.89 -7.42 -0.22
CA VAL A 519 11.65 -8.00 -1.35
C VAL A 519 12.89 -7.17 -1.72
N SER A 520 12.88 -5.87 -1.45
CA SER A 520 13.98 -4.95 -1.80
C SER A 520 14.92 -4.68 -0.62
N HIS A 521 14.68 -5.28 0.55
CA HIS A 521 15.36 -4.93 1.81
C HIS A 521 15.34 -3.41 2.08
N ALA A 522 14.16 -2.81 1.91
CA ALA A 522 13.90 -1.40 2.15
C ALA A 522 13.04 -1.24 3.41
N SER A 523 13.14 -0.08 4.07
CA SER A 523 12.18 0.29 5.11
C SER A 523 10.91 0.89 4.49
N LEU A 524 9.77 0.76 5.17
CA LEU A 524 8.50 1.39 4.79
C LEU A 524 8.06 2.37 5.88
N ILE A 525 7.69 3.57 5.49
CA ILE A 525 7.13 4.59 6.38
C ILE A 525 5.69 4.87 5.94
N LEU A 526 4.76 4.72 6.87
CA LEU A 526 3.37 5.09 6.73
C LEU A 526 3.15 6.36 7.56
N GLY A 527 2.73 7.42 6.90
CA GLY A 527 2.53 8.72 7.52
C GLY A 527 1.08 9.13 7.55
N SER A 528 0.57 9.51 8.72
CA SER A 528 -0.81 9.98 8.83
C SER A 528 -1.05 10.85 10.04
N ALA A 529 -1.99 11.80 9.92
CA ALA A 529 -2.62 12.43 11.08
C ALA A 529 -3.80 11.63 11.62
N THR A 530 -4.43 10.82 10.77
CA THR A 530 -5.58 9.97 11.07
C THR A 530 -5.28 8.60 10.48
N PRO A 531 -4.45 7.77 11.13
CA PRO A 531 -4.06 6.46 10.57
C PRO A 531 -5.30 5.62 10.22
N SER A 532 -5.19 4.77 9.21
CA SER A 532 -6.22 3.75 8.93
C SER A 532 -6.32 2.79 10.12
N LEU A 533 -7.52 2.27 10.36
CA LEU A 533 -7.72 1.28 11.42
C LEU A 533 -6.80 0.06 11.23
N GLU A 534 -6.57 -0.35 9.99
CA GLU A 534 -5.68 -1.44 9.61
C GLU A 534 -4.23 -1.17 10.06
N SER A 535 -3.65 -0.02 9.67
CA SER A 535 -2.27 0.34 10.00
C SER A 535 -2.08 0.54 11.51
N TYR A 536 -3.04 1.20 12.17
CA TYR A 536 -2.96 1.43 13.62
C TYR A 536 -3.08 0.13 14.42
N THR A 537 -3.96 -0.79 14.01
CA THR A 537 -4.11 -2.10 14.66
C THR A 537 -2.82 -2.92 14.56
N LYS A 538 -2.16 -2.93 13.38
CA LYS A 538 -0.86 -3.59 13.21
C LYS A 538 0.24 -2.97 14.07
N ALA A 539 0.23 -1.65 14.19
CA ALA A 539 1.17 -0.93 15.06
C ALA A 539 0.95 -1.27 16.54
N LEU A 540 -0.30 -1.32 17.02
CA LEU A 540 -0.62 -1.73 18.38
C LEU A 540 -0.27 -3.20 18.68
N LYS A 541 -0.33 -4.08 17.67
CA LYS A 541 0.12 -5.48 17.78
C LYS A 541 1.65 -5.64 17.75
N GLY A 542 2.40 -4.57 17.50
CA GLY A 542 3.85 -4.61 17.35
C GLY A 542 4.35 -5.11 15.99
N GLU A 543 3.46 -5.32 15.02
CA GLU A 543 3.84 -5.66 13.64
C GLU A 543 4.51 -4.46 12.94
N TYR A 544 4.05 -3.25 13.25
CA TYR A 544 4.65 -1.98 12.79
C TYR A 544 5.24 -1.22 13.98
N GLY A 545 6.37 -0.53 13.78
CA GLY A 545 6.88 0.41 14.78
C GLY A 545 6.03 1.68 14.83
N LEU A 546 5.43 1.99 15.98
CA LEU A 546 4.59 3.18 16.17
C LEU A 546 5.40 4.36 16.69
N PHE A 547 5.30 5.51 16.02
CA PHE A 547 5.78 6.79 16.51
C PHE A 547 4.63 7.79 16.55
N THR A 548 4.53 8.56 17.63
CA THR A 548 3.44 9.54 17.82
C THR A 548 3.98 10.96 17.99
N MET A 549 3.37 11.92 17.29
CA MET A 549 3.61 13.37 17.45
C MET A 549 2.29 14.08 17.75
N LYS A 550 2.11 14.45 19.03
CA LYS A 550 0.85 15.03 19.54
C LYS A 550 0.75 16.54 19.29
N ASP A 551 1.89 17.21 19.18
CA ASP A 551 1.97 18.67 19.05
C ASP A 551 2.28 19.12 17.62
N ARG A 552 1.91 20.37 17.29
CA ARG A 552 2.30 21.03 16.05
C ARG A 552 3.79 21.40 16.10
N ALA A 553 4.44 21.46 14.94
CA ALA A 553 5.89 21.69 14.86
C ALA A 553 6.33 23.09 15.34
N LYS A 554 5.46 24.09 15.25
CA LYS A 554 5.73 25.46 15.73
C LYS A 554 5.13 25.64 17.12
N GLU A 555 5.92 26.12 18.07
CA GLU A 555 5.50 26.30 19.48
C GLU A 555 4.25 27.19 19.64
N ASP A 556 4.08 28.22 18.81
CA ASP A 556 2.90 29.11 18.86
C ASP A 556 1.65 28.56 18.17
N ALA A 557 1.75 27.47 17.40
CA ALA A 557 0.65 26.95 16.62
C ALA A 557 -0.27 26.07 17.48
N ARG A 558 -1.40 26.61 17.91
CA ARG A 558 -2.42 25.86 18.69
C ARG A 558 -3.41 25.13 17.80
N LEU A 559 -4.00 24.05 18.31
CA LEU A 559 -5.15 23.41 17.67
C LEU A 559 -6.34 24.38 17.67
N PRO A 560 -7.12 24.43 16.58
CA PRO A 560 -8.24 25.36 16.48
C PRO A 560 -9.38 24.96 17.42
N GLN A 561 -10.12 25.97 17.89
CA GLN A 561 -11.34 25.73 18.65
C GLN A 561 -12.42 25.18 17.70
N VAL A 562 -13.00 24.02 18.04
CA VAL A 562 -14.07 23.39 17.25
C VAL A 562 -15.39 23.53 17.99
N GLU A 563 -16.41 24.04 17.30
CA GLU A 563 -17.78 24.16 17.80
C GLU A 563 -18.70 23.22 17.00
N ILE A 564 -19.43 22.34 17.69
CA ILE A 564 -20.47 21.50 17.09
C ILE A 564 -21.80 22.23 17.21
N VAL A 565 -22.53 22.34 16.11
CA VAL A 565 -23.85 22.99 16.03
C VAL A 565 -24.90 21.99 15.57
N ASP A 566 -25.93 21.82 16.39
CA ASP A 566 -27.09 20.98 16.07
C ASP A 566 -28.07 21.71 15.15
N LEU A 567 -28.18 21.22 13.91
CA LEU A 567 -29.09 21.75 12.91
C LEU A 567 -30.58 21.52 13.24
N ARG A 568 -30.89 20.56 14.13
CA ARG A 568 -32.26 20.31 14.60
C ARG A 568 -32.75 21.46 15.47
N GLU A 569 -31.89 21.97 16.35
CA GLU A 569 -32.19 23.12 17.20
C GLU A 569 -32.30 24.43 16.39
N GLU A 570 -31.45 24.60 15.37
CA GLU A 570 -31.57 25.71 14.42
C GLU A 570 -32.93 25.70 13.71
N LEU A 571 -33.40 24.53 13.26
CA LEU A 571 -34.72 24.40 12.64
C LEU A 571 -35.86 24.69 13.62
N LYS A 572 -35.79 24.18 14.85
CA LYS A 572 -36.77 24.47 15.92
C LYS A 572 -36.85 25.97 16.22
N ALA A 573 -35.70 26.65 16.21
CA ALA A 573 -35.61 28.09 16.36
C ALA A 573 -36.04 28.88 15.10
N GLY A 574 -36.46 28.21 14.03
CA GLY A 574 -36.97 28.81 12.79
C GLY A 574 -35.94 29.06 11.69
N ASN A 575 -34.66 28.69 11.89
CA ASN A 575 -33.64 28.79 10.85
C ASN A 575 -33.76 27.61 9.87
N ARG A 576 -34.10 27.92 8.60
CA ARG A 576 -34.23 26.93 7.52
C ARG A 576 -33.04 26.90 6.57
N SER A 577 -32.04 27.76 6.82
CA SER A 577 -30.82 27.84 6.02
C SER A 577 -29.91 26.64 6.27
N ILE A 578 -29.03 26.34 5.31
CA ILE A 578 -27.91 25.40 5.52
C ILE A 578 -26.81 26.00 6.38
N PHE A 579 -26.84 27.33 6.60
CA PHE A 579 -25.90 28.02 7.47
C PHE A 579 -26.56 28.30 8.81
N SER A 580 -26.06 27.65 9.87
CA SER A 580 -26.43 27.96 11.25
C SER A 580 -26.15 29.42 11.58
N ARG A 581 -26.89 29.99 12.54
CA ARG A 581 -26.67 31.39 12.96
C ARG A 581 -25.24 31.59 13.44
N ARG A 582 -24.72 30.59 14.16
CA ARG A 582 -23.35 30.59 14.66
C ARG A 582 -22.31 30.63 13.55
N LEU A 583 -22.45 29.83 12.48
CA LEU A 583 -21.53 29.92 11.35
C LEU A 583 -21.63 31.28 10.65
N GLN A 584 -22.84 31.81 10.46
CA GLN A 584 -23.02 33.11 9.82
C GLN A 584 -22.33 34.23 10.61
N GLU A 585 -22.48 34.25 11.93
CA GLU A 585 -21.77 35.17 12.83
C GLU A 585 -20.26 35.07 12.65
N ARG A 586 -19.70 33.86 12.73
CA ARG A 586 -18.26 33.64 12.53
C ARG A 586 -17.78 34.08 11.16
N ILE A 587 -18.53 33.83 10.09
CA ILE A 587 -18.16 34.30 8.74
C ILE A 587 -18.07 35.82 8.72
N ARG A 588 -19.06 36.54 9.26
CA ARG A 588 -19.04 38.02 9.29
C ARG A 588 -17.85 38.57 10.06
N GLU A 589 -17.52 37.99 11.22
CA GLU A 589 -16.33 38.38 11.99
C GLU A 589 -15.04 38.27 11.17
N ARG A 590 -14.88 37.19 10.38
CA ARG A 590 -13.67 36.96 9.58
C ARG A 590 -13.59 37.88 8.38
N LEU A 591 -14.71 38.10 7.68
CA LEU A 591 -14.79 39.06 6.58
C LEU A 591 -14.44 40.48 7.06
N GLN A 592 -14.92 40.91 8.24
CA GLN A 592 -14.57 42.20 8.83
C GLN A 592 -13.07 42.34 9.12
N ARG A 593 -12.41 41.24 9.51
CA ARG A 593 -10.96 41.17 9.77
C ARG A 593 -10.13 40.97 8.49
N LYS A 594 -10.76 40.86 7.32
CA LYS A 594 -10.12 40.51 6.04
C LYS A 594 -9.38 39.17 6.08
N GLU A 595 -9.90 38.25 6.88
CA GLU A 595 -9.43 36.87 6.97
C GLU A 595 -10.24 35.98 6.02
N GLN A 596 -9.71 34.81 5.65
CA GLN A 596 -10.34 33.92 4.66
C GLN A 596 -11.10 32.77 5.34
N VAL A 597 -12.18 32.32 4.66
CA VAL A 597 -13.07 31.26 5.12
C VAL A 597 -13.07 30.10 4.13
N MET A 598 -13.12 28.87 4.64
CA MET A 598 -13.36 27.67 3.84
C MET A 598 -14.67 27.00 4.26
N LEU A 599 -15.53 26.69 3.29
CA LEU A 599 -16.80 26.01 3.50
C LEU A 599 -16.83 24.74 2.66
N PHE A 600 -17.09 23.60 3.27
CA PHE A 600 -17.19 22.34 2.54
C PHE A 600 -18.44 21.54 2.87
N ILE A 601 -18.87 20.77 1.87
CA ILE A 601 -19.93 19.77 2.01
C ILE A 601 -19.45 18.42 1.47
N ASN A 602 -19.78 17.34 2.18
CA ASN A 602 -19.39 16.01 1.76
C ASN A 602 -20.42 15.40 0.78
N ARG A 603 -20.22 15.62 -0.53
CA ARG A 603 -21.18 15.24 -1.58
C ARG A 603 -20.75 14.05 -2.47
N ARG A 604 -19.58 13.43 -2.27
CA ARG A 604 -19.12 12.36 -3.20
C ARG A 604 -19.94 11.07 -2.99
N GLY A 605 -20.65 10.64 -4.03
CA GLY A 605 -21.29 9.32 -4.09
C GLY A 605 -22.67 9.19 -3.45
N PHE A 606 -23.24 10.25 -2.87
CA PHE A 606 -24.57 10.20 -2.26
C PHE A 606 -25.66 10.32 -3.33
N ALA A 607 -26.45 9.27 -3.47
CA ALA A 607 -27.73 9.35 -4.18
C ALA A 607 -28.69 10.27 -3.39
N ASN A 608 -29.74 10.80 -4.03
CA ASN A 608 -30.71 11.69 -3.39
C ASN A 608 -31.46 10.96 -2.26
N PHE A 609 -30.88 10.79 -1.07
CA PHE A 609 -31.60 10.21 0.06
C PHE A 609 -32.49 11.26 0.72
N VAL A 610 -33.50 10.81 1.45
CA VAL A 610 -34.44 11.70 2.17
C VAL A 610 -34.13 11.61 3.65
N SER A 611 -34.00 12.76 4.31
CA SER A 611 -33.87 12.85 5.77
C SER A 611 -34.87 13.83 6.37
N CYS A 612 -35.19 13.61 7.65
CA CYS A 612 -36.00 14.53 8.42
C CYS A 612 -35.12 15.64 9.00
N ARG A 613 -35.47 16.89 8.70
CA ARG A 613 -34.74 18.03 9.25
C ARG A 613 -35.06 18.30 10.74
N SER A 614 -36.15 17.74 11.26
CA SER A 614 -36.53 17.93 12.67
C SER A 614 -35.82 16.99 13.62
N CYS A 615 -35.71 15.70 13.30
CA CYS A 615 -35.02 14.73 14.16
C CYS A 615 -33.65 14.31 13.65
N GLY A 616 -33.31 14.63 12.38
CA GLY A 616 -32.07 14.20 11.74
C GLY A 616 -32.12 12.81 11.10
N GLU A 617 -33.17 12.03 11.36
CA GLU A 617 -33.22 10.64 10.91
C GLU A 617 -33.34 10.55 9.38
N ALA A 618 -32.45 9.77 8.77
CA ALA A 618 -32.54 9.41 7.37
C ALA A 618 -33.55 8.26 7.17
N LEU A 619 -34.27 8.26 6.06
CA LEU A 619 -35.20 7.17 5.74
C LEU A 619 -34.41 5.91 5.35
N LYS A 620 -34.39 4.93 6.24
CA LYS A 620 -33.67 3.66 6.08
C LYS A 620 -34.57 2.53 5.58
N CYS A 621 -33.92 1.51 5.03
CA CYS A 621 -34.54 0.24 4.70
C CYS A 621 -34.79 -0.58 5.97
N PRO A 622 -36.01 -1.11 6.19
CA PRO A 622 -36.32 -1.94 7.36
C PRO A 622 -35.61 -3.30 7.35
N HIS A 623 -34.96 -3.68 6.24
CA HIS A 623 -34.30 -4.98 6.08
C HIS A 623 -32.77 -4.90 6.03
N CYS A 624 -32.19 -3.70 5.87
CA CYS A 624 -30.77 -3.58 5.54
C CYS A 624 -30.02 -2.47 6.30
N ASP A 625 -30.69 -1.68 7.15
CA ASP A 625 -30.12 -0.52 7.88
C ASP A 625 -29.33 0.47 6.99
N VAL A 626 -29.67 0.51 5.69
CA VAL A 626 -29.11 1.44 4.69
C VAL A 626 -30.15 2.48 4.31
N THR A 627 -29.73 3.68 3.92
CA THR A 627 -30.65 4.73 3.46
C THR A 627 -31.29 4.39 2.11
N LEU A 628 -32.56 4.78 1.94
CA LEU A 628 -33.28 4.64 0.68
C LEU A 628 -32.93 5.78 -0.29
N THR A 629 -32.74 5.44 -1.56
CA THR A 629 -32.48 6.41 -2.64
C THR A 629 -33.78 6.94 -3.24
N LEU A 630 -33.98 8.26 -3.29
CA LEU A 630 -35.10 8.89 -4.00
C LEU A 630 -34.87 8.93 -5.51
N HIS A 631 -35.79 8.34 -6.26
CA HIS A 631 -35.84 8.38 -7.71
C HIS A 631 -36.78 9.49 -8.22
N ARG A 632 -36.59 9.91 -9.48
CA ARG A 632 -37.37 10.98 -10.12
C ARG A 632 -38.88 10.74 -10.16
N ASN A 633 -39.33 9.50 -10.01
CA ASN A 633 -40.74 9.11 -9.93
C ASN A 633 -41.35 9.23 -8.51
N GLY A 634 -40.63 9.83 -7.56
CA GLY A 634 -41.08 10.00 -6.17
C GLY A 634 -41.05 8.72 -5.32
N ARG A 635 -40.51 7.62 -5.87
CA ARG A 635 -40.26 6.38 -5.12
C ARG A 635 -38.86 6.39 -4.53
N MET A 636 -38.76 5.85 -3.32
CA MET A 636 -37.52 5.57 -2.63
C MET A 636 -37.22 4.06 -2.74
N MET A 637 -35.97 3.69 -2.98
CA MET A 637 -35.56 2.31 -3.20
C MET A 637 -34.32 1.95 -2.36
N CYS A 638 -34.36 0.79 -1.73
CA CYS A 638 -33.19 0.11 -1.19
C CYS A 638 -32.53 -0.68 -2.33
N HIS A 639 -31.29 -0.36 -2.64
CA HIS A 639 -30.55 -1.07 -3.70
C HIS A 639 -29.96 -2.41 -3.23
N TYR A 640 -29.98 -2.70 -1.93
CA TYR A 640 -29.44 -3.93 -1.35
C TYR A 640 -30.45 -5.08 -1.40
N CYS A 641 -31.67 -4.85 -0.91
CA CYS A 641 -32.73 -5.86 -0.90
C CYS A 641 -33.88 -5.59 -1.89
N GLY A 642 -33.87 -4.48 -2.62
CA GLY A 642 -34.93 -4.11 -3.57
C GLY A 642 -36.21 -3.55 -2.94
N TYR A 643 -36.25 -3.33 -1.62
CA TYR A 643 -37.38 -2.70 -0.93
C TYR A 643 -37.69 -1.32 -1.52
N THR A 644 -38.96 -1.05 -1.84
CA THR A 644 -39.39 0.24 -2.40
C THR A 644 -40.57 0.81 -1.65
N ILE A 645 -40.56 2.12 -1.41
CA ILE A 645 -41.70 2.86 -0.86
C ILE A 645 -41.89 4.18 -1.61
N ARG A 646 -43.05 4.80 -1.52
CA ARG A 646 -43.17 6.23 -1.86
C ARG A 646 -42.56 7.07 -0.75
N GLN A 647 -42.03 8.25 -1.09
CA GLN A 647 -41.63 9.22 -0.08
C GLN A 647 -42.85 9.51 0.83
N PRO A 648 -42.76 9.27 2.15
CA PRO A 648 -43.86 9.56 3.07
C PRO A 648 -44.13 11.08 3.11
N GLY A 649 -45.28 11.49 3.65
CA GLY A 649 -45.61 12.91 3.88
C GLY A 649 -45.12 13.43 5.25
N SER A 650 -44.83 12.51 6.18
CA SER A 650 -44.29 12.79 7.51
C SER A 650 -43.16 11.81 7.87
N CYS A 651 -42.28 12.22 8.77
CA CYS A 651 -41.18 11.42 9.26
C CYS A 651 -41.71 10.24 10.09
N PRO A 652 -41.32 8.99 9.79
CA PRO A 652 -41.75 7.84 10.57
C PRO A 652 -41.14 7.79 11.98
N ALA A 653 -40.02 8.48 12.22
CA ALA A 653 -39.34 8.49 13.52
C ALA A 653 -39.90 9.55 14.49
N CYS A 654 -40.29 10.73 13.99
CA CYS A 654 -40.73 11.84 14.86
C CYS A 654 -42.06 12.51 14.45
N GLY A 655 -42.72 12.04 13.39
CA GLY A 655 -43.99 12.59 12.90
C GLY A 655 -43.90 13.92 12.15
N SER A 656 -42.71 14.54 12.06
CA SER A 656 -42.52 15.84 11.41
C SER A 656 -42.79 15.81 9.91
N SER A 657 -43.46 16.83 9.37
CA SER A 657 -43.64 17.05 7.92
C SER A 657 -42.38 17.54 7.20
N TYR A 658 -41.31 17.86 7.94
CA TYR A 658 -40.07 18.40 7.40
C TYR A 658 -39.12 17.30 6.90
N ILE A 659 -39.61 16.45 5.99
CA ILE A 659 -38.83 15.45 5.26
C ILE A 659 -38.56 15.93 3.85
N ALA A 660 -37.29 16.00 3.48
CA ALA A 660 -36.89 16.51 2.18
C ALA A 660 -35.69 15.73 1.64
N PRO A 661 -35.56 15.62 0.30
CA PRO A 661 -34.33 15.13 -0.30
C PRO A 661 -33.16 16.02 0.14
N PHE A 662 -32.10 15.38 0.61
CA PHE A 662 -30.86 16.06 0.96
C PHE A 662 -30.06 16.28 -0.33
N GLY A 663 -30.02 17.53 -0.83
CA GLY A 663 -29.56 17.80 -2.20
C GLY A 663 -28.98 19.20 -2.45
N THR A 664 -28.43 19.87 -1.43
CA THR A 664 -27.77 21.17 -1.63
C THR A 664 -26.39 20.94 -2.26
N GLY A 665 -26.29 21.05 -3.59
CA GLY A 665 -25.00 21.04 -4.28
C GLY A 665 -24.14 22.28 -3.95
N THR A 666 -22.84 22.20 -4.21
CA THR A 666 -21.88 23.33 -4.08
C THR A 666 -22.36 24.60 -4.79
N GLN A 667 -23.03 24.48 -5.94
CA GLN A 667 -23.67 25.60 -6.65
C GLN A 667 -24.75 26.30 -5.82
N LYS A 668 -25.58 25.53 -5.10
CA LYS A 668 -26.64 26.08 -4.27
C LYS A 668 -26.06 26.74 -3.02
N ILE A 669 -24.99 26.17 -2.46
CA ILE A 669 -24.25 26.78 -1.34
C ILE A 669 -23.62 28.11 -1.78
N GLU A 670 -23.02 28.16 -2.97
CA GLU A 670 -22.48 29.39 -3.57
C GLU A 670 -23.54 30.47 -3.74
N ALA A 671 -24.69 30.13 -4.34
CA ALA A 671 -25.80 31.08 -4.50
C ALA A 671 -26.32 31.62 -3.16
N MET A 672 -26.51 30.74 -2.17
CA MET A 672 -26.96 31.14 -0.83
C MET A 672 -25.89 31.96 -0.08
N ALA A 673 -24.60 31.67 -0.27
CA ALA A 673 -23.51 32.44 0.32
C ALA A 673 -23.41 33.84 -0.31
N ALA A 674 -23.60 33.95 -1.63
CA ALA A 674 -23.62 35.23 -2.33
C ALA A 674 -24.78 36.12 -1.86
N GLU A 675 -25.94 35.52 -1.58
CA GLU A 675 -27.10 36.24 -1.03
C GLU A 675 -26.86 36.73 0.41
N LEU A 676 -26.25 35.89 1.26
CA LEU A 676 -25.99 36.22 2.68
C LEU A 676 -24.79 37.15 2.89
N PHE A 677 -23.81 37.12 1.99
CA PHE A 677 -22.54 37.86 2.08
C PHE A 677 -22.23 38.53 0.73
N PRO A 678 -23.01 39.54 0.30
CA PRO A 678 -22.89 40.14 -1.02
C PRO A 678 -21.56 40.86 -1.27
N GLU A 679 -20.87 41.27 -0.21
CA GLU A 679 -19.57 41.94 -0.28
C GLU A 679 -18.38 40.95 -0.39
N ALA A 680 -18.62 39.65 -0.16
CA ALA A 680 -17.55 38.65 -0.15
C ALA A 680 -17.25 38.11 -1.56
N ARG A 681 -15.97 38.00 -1.90
CA ARG A 681 -15.52 37.37 -3.14
C ARG A 681 -15.50 35.86 -2.96
N LEU A 682 -16.28 35.15 -3.76
CA LEU A 682 -16.44 33.70 -3.65
C LEU A 682 -15.63 32.94 -4.70
N LEU A 683 -15.10 31.78 -4.34
CA LEU A 683 -14.59 30.77 -5.27
C LEU A 683 -15.25 29.43 -5.01
N ARG A 684 -15.60 28.70 -6.09
CA ARG A 684 -16.14 27.33 -6.03
C ARG A 684 -15.18 26.30 -6.62
N MET A 685 -14.89 25.26 -5.84
CA MET A 685 -14.03 24.15 -6.24
C MET A 685 -14.75 22.80 -6.09
N ASP A 686 -15.20 22.24 -7.22
CA ASP A 686 -15.80 20.91 -7.32
C ASP A 686 -15.40 20.22 -8.64
N LEU A 687 -15.94 19.02 -8.88
CA LEU A 687 -15.61 18.24 -10.09
C LEU A 687 -15.94 18.99 -11.38
N ASP A 688 -17.01 19.79 -11.39
CA ASP A 688 -17.48 20.49 -12.59
C ASP A 688 -16.54 21.64 -12.93
N THR A 689 -16.12 22.43 -11.92
CA THR A 689 -15.22 23.58 -12.11
C THR A 689 -13.78 23.19 -12.42
N THR A 690 -13.42 21.91 -12.27
CA THR A 690 -12.02 21.45 -12.32
C THR A 690 -11.71 20.43 -13.42
N SER A 691 -12.65 20.24 -14.34
CA SER A 691 -12.55 19.34 -15.49
C SER A 691 -11.43 19.69 -16.49
N LYS A 692 -11.02 20.97 -16.58
CA LYS A 692 -9.93 21.43 -17.46
C LYS A 692 -8.54 21.21 -16.85
N LYS A 693 -7.55 20.93 -17.70
CA LYS A 693 -6.14 20.77 -17.28
C LYS A 693 -5.61 22.10 -16.72
N GLY A 694 -5.21 22.12 -15.45
CA GLY A 694 -4.68 23.31 -14.76
C GLY A 694 -5.68 24.05 -13.86
N ALA A 695 -7.00 23.84 -14.05
CA ALA A 695 -8.04 24.61 -13.35
C ALA A 695 -7.98 24.52 -11.81
N HIS A 696 -7.68 23.34 -11.24
CA HIS A 696 -7.46 23.21 -9.80
C HIS A 696 -6.38 24.16 -9.29
N GLN A 697 -5.24 24.23 -9.99
CA GLN A 697 -4.09 25.01 -9.56
C GLN A 697 -4.39 26.50 -9.64
N GLU A 698 -5.10 26.93 -10.68
CA GLU A 698 -5.52 28.32 -10.85
C GLU A 698 -6.41 28.78 -9.68
N ILE A 699 -7.44 27.99 -9.33
CA ILE A 699 -8.36 28.30 -8.21
C ILE A 699 -7.61 28.38 -6.88
N LEU A 700 -6.75 27.39 -6.59
CA LEU A 700 -5.99 27.35 -5.34
C LEU A 700 -4.96 28.49 -5.26
N SER A 701 -4.34 28.84 -6.38
CA SER A 701 -3.38 29.95 -6.43
C SER A 701 -4.08 31.30 -6.28
N ALA A 702 -5.26 31.48 -6.88
CA ALA A 702 -6.10 32.67 -6.70
C ALA A 702 -6.50 32.84 -5.22
N PHE A 703 -6.97 31.75 -4.59
CA PHE A 703 -7.30 31.77 -3.17
C PHE A 703 -6.07 32.07 -2.29
N ALA A 704 -4.92 31.44 -2.57
CA ALA A 704 -3.67 31.72 -1.85
C ALA A 704 -3.19 33.19 -1.96
N ARG A 705 -3.46 33.85 -3.09
CA ARG A 705 -3.14 35.27 -3.31
C ARG A 705 -4.16 36.24 -2.69
N GLY A 706 -5.19 35.74 -2.00
CA GLY A 706 -6.22 36.59 -1.41
C GLY A 706 -7.18 37.21 -2.42
N GLU A 707 -7.32 36.62 -3.61
CA GLU A 707 -8.27 37.08 -4.63
C GLU A 707 -9.73 36.75 -4.28
N ALA A 708 -9.94 35.85 -3.32
CA ALA A 708 -11.26 35.51 -2.78
C ALA A 708 -11.25 35.37 -1.27
N ASP A 709 -12.38 35.68 -0.65
CA ASP A 709 -12.58 35.69 0.80
C ASP A 709 -13.17 34.37 1.30
N ILE A 710 -13.99 33.69 0.48
CA ILE A 710 -14.62 32.42 0.81
C ILE A 710 -14.38 31.38 -0.29
N LEU A 711 -13.80 30.24 0.08
CA LEU A 711 -13.66 29.07 -0.79
C LEU A 711 -14.72 28.01 -0.43
N ILE A 712 -15.61 27.72 -1.37
CA ILE A 712 -16.67 26.72 -1.24
C ILE A 712 -16.30 25.49 -2.05
N GLY A 713 -16.39 24.31 -1.45
CA GLY A 713 -16.07 23.10 -2.19
C GLY A 713 -16.50 21.79 -1.56
N THR A 714 -15.98 20.72 -2.13
CA THR A 714 -16.14 19.35 -1.57
C THR A 714 -14.89 18.97 -0.78
N GLN A 715 -14.75 17.69 -0.43
CA GLN A 715 -13.58 17.13 0.26
C GLN A 715 -12.22 17.54 -0.34
N MET A 716 -12.17 17.98 -1.60
CA MET A 716 -10.92 18.41 -2.25
C MET A 716 -10.29 19.65 -1.63
N ILE A 717 -11.08 20.56 -1.04
CA ILE A 717 -10.52 21.80 -0.49
C ILE A 717 -9.79 21.57 0.84
N VAL A 718 -10.10 20.49 1.55
CA VAL A 718 -9.54 20.19 2.87
C VAL A 718 -8.32 19.27 2.82
N LYS A 719 -7.84 18.90 1.63
CA LYS A 719 -6.70 17.98 1.40
C LYS A 719 -5.50 18.71 0.80
N GLY A 720 -4.29 18.38 1.24
CA GLY A 720 -3.04 18.72 0.52
C GLY A 720 -2.62 20.20 0.41
N HIS A 721 -3.40 21.16 0.91
CA HIS A 721 -3.14 22.60 0.77
C HIS A 721 -3.01 23.35 2.10
N ASP A 722 -2.09 24.32 2.15
CA ASP A 722 -1.89 25.19 3.31
C ASP A 722 -2.16 26.65 2.93
N PHE A 723 -3.06 27.30 3.67
CA PHE A 723 -3.44 28.69 3.46
C PHE A 723 -3.29 29.46 4.78
N PRO A 724 -2.28 30.34 4.91
CA PRO A 724 -1.96 30.98 6.19
C PRO A 724 -3.07 31.91 6.70
N ASN A 725 -3.88 32.46 5.80
CA ASN A 725 -4.95 33.41 6.12
C ASN A 725 -6.32 32.74 6.35
N VAL A 726 -6.38 31.40 6.30
CA VAL A 726 -7.61 30.67 6.63
C VAL A 726 -7.73 30.48 8.14
N THR A 727 -8.70 31.17 8.72
CA THR A 727 -8.95 31.19 10.17
C THR A 727 -10.33 30.67 10.55
N LEU A 728 -11.19 30.38 9.56
CA LEU A 728 -12.48 29.71 9.76
C LEU A 728 -12.71 28.59 8.75
N VAL A 729 -13.08 27.42 9.27
CA VAL A 729 -13.55 26.29 8.46
C VAL A 729 -14.98 25.93 8.88
N GLY A 730 -15.92 25.92 7.93
CA GLY A 730 -17.29 25.47 8.13
C GLY A 730 -17.53 24.10 7.48
N ALA A 731 -17.81 23.08 8.28
CA ALA A 731 -18.27 21.78 7.81
C ALA A 731 -19.80 21.78 7.75
N LEU A 732 -20.35 21.76 6.53
CA LEU A 732 -21.79 21.79 6.30
C LEU A 732 -22.33 20.38 6.21
N ALA A 733 -23.34 20.07 7.04
CA ALA A 733 -24.00 18.76 7.08
C ALA A 733 -22.99 17.61 7.23
N ALA A 734 -22.23 17.63 8.32
CA ALA A 734 -21.12 16.71 8.58
C ALA A 734 -21.55 15.23 8.64
N ASP A 735 -22.81 14.95 8.98
CA ASP A 735 -23.42 13.62 9.07
C ASP A 735 -23.70 12.96 7.72
N LEU A 736 -23.59 13.69 6.61
CA LEU A 736 -23.85 13.16 5.27
C LEU A 736 -23.11 11.85 4.99
N SER A 737 -21.83 11.77 5.38
CA SER A 737 -21.03 10.57 5.17
C SER A 737 -21.41 9.38 6.02
N LEU A 738 -22.03 9.60 7.18
CA LEU A 738 -22.46 8.50 8.07
C LEU A 738 -23.53 7.63 7.41
N TYR A 739 -24.30 8.20 6.49
CA TYR A 739 -25.33 7.50 5.73
C TYR A 739 -24.82 6.77 4.49
N ALA A 740 -23.51 6.86 4.18
CA ALA A 740 -22.93 6.07 3.12
C ALA A 740 -23.11 4.58 3.42
N SER A 741 -23.49 3.79 2.42
CA SER A 741 -23.66 2.35 2.56
C SER A 741 -22.32 1.61 2.44
N ASP A 742 -21.36 2.03 3.27
CA ASP A 742 -20.00 1.53 3.41
C ASP A 742 -19.72 1.40 4.92
N TYR A 743 -19.14 0.28 5.35
CA TYR A 743 -18.81 0.06 6.77
C TYR A 743 -17.73 1.02 7.28
N ARG A 744 -17.03 1.72 6.39
CA ARG A 744 -16.04 2.76 6.71
C ARG A 744 -16.64 4.16 6.87
N SER A 745 -17.96 4.32 6.85
CA SER A 745 -18.60 5.64 6.90
C SER A 745 -18.22 6.46 8.14
N GLY A 746 -18.13 5.82 9.31
CA GLY A 746 -17.68 6.43 10.57
C GLY A 746 -16.23 6.93 10.50
N GLU A 747 -15.34 6.08 10.02
CA GLU A 747 -13.91 6.37 9.77
C GLU A 747 -13.71 7.53 8.79
N GLN A 748 -14.33 7.46 7.61
CA GLN A 748 -14.24 8.51 6.59
C GLN A 748 -14.79 9.86 7.09
N THR A 749 -15.83 9.84 7.94
CA THR A 749 -16.39 11.05 8.56
C THR A 749 -15.40 11.66 9.54
N PHE A 750 -14.83 10.84 10.43
CA PHE A 750 -13.82 11.28 11.38
C PHE A 750 -12.59 11.88 10.67
N GLU A 751 -12.07 11.19 9.66
CA GLU A 751 -10.92 11.64 8.86
C GLU A 751 -11.18 13.00 8.22
N LEU A 752 -12.31 13.13 7.51
CA LEU A 752 -12.66 14.35 6.80
C LEU A 752 -12.77 15.56 7.74
N LEU A 753 -13.46 15.39 8.87
CA LEU A 753 -13.66 16.45 9.85
C LEU A 753 -12.37 16.83 10.55
N THR A 754 -11.53 15.85 10.90
CA THR A 754 -10.21 16.09 11.53
C THR A 754 -9.27 16.81 10.56
N GLN A 755 -9.23 16.39 9.29
CA GLN A 755 -8.46 17.09 8.26
C GLN A 755 -8.93 18.52 8.06
N ALA A 756 -10.26 18.73 7.99
CA ALA A 756 -10.86 20.04 7.86
C ALA A 756 -10.53 20.94 9.05
N ALA A 757 -10.64 20.40 10.27
CA ALA A 757 -10.25 21.12 11.48
C ALA A 757 -8.77 21.52 11.42
N GLY A 758 -7.91 20.61 10.97
CA GLY A 758 -6.49 20.85 10.76
C GLY A 758 -6.12 21.91 9.71
N ARG A 759 -7.08 22.49 8.96
CA ARG A 759 -6.83 23.59 8.01
C ARG A 759 -6.95 24.97 8.64
N ALA A 760 -7.69 25.12 9.74
CA ALA A 760 -7.83 26.39 10.41
C ALA A 760 -6.58 26.72 11.25
N GLY A 761 -6.08 27.96 11.12
CA GLY A 761 -5.07 28.51 12.02
C GLY A 761 -3.71 27.84 11.92
N ARG A 762 -3.20 27.63 10.69
CA ARG A 762 -1.84 27.12 10.44
C ARG A 762 -0.75 28.22 10.48
N GLY A 763 -1.18 29.48 10.41
CA GLY A 763 -0.32 30.65 10.58
C GLY A 763 -0.17 31.06 12.05
N ALA A 764 0.19 32.33 12.28
CA ALA A 764 0.22 32.91 13.62
C ALA A 764 -1.18 33.17 14.21
N LEU A 765 -2.21 33.20 13.35
CA LEU A 765 -3.58 33.49 13.75
C LEU A 765 -4.29 32.23 14.25
N ALA A 766 -4.99 32.36 15.38
CA ALA A 766 -5.81 31.28 15.92
C ALA A 766 -6.99 30.97 14.98
N GLY A 767 -7.16 29.70 14.65
CA GLY A 767 -8.26 29.22 13.82
C GLY A 767 -9.46 28.76 14.65
N SER A 768 -10.63 28.79 14.03
CA SER A 768 -11.88 28.20 14.56
C SER A 768 -12.56 27.33 13.52
N VAL A 769 -13.31 26.33 13.96
CA VAL A 769 -14.03 25.39 13.10
C VAL A 769 -15.46 25.29 13.59
N VAL A 770 -16.42 25.33 12.68
CA VAL A 770 -17.84 25.10 12.99
C VAL A 770 -18.31 23.88 12.24
N ILE A 771 -18.65 22.82 12.99
CA ILE A 771 -19.22 21.58 12.46
C ILE A 771 -20.73 21.62 12.65
N GLN A 772 -21.47 21.69 11.54
CA GLN A 772 -22.93 21.66 11.57
C GLN A 772 -23.43 20.26 11.21
N THR A 773 -24.29 19.70 12.04
CA THR A 773 -24.79 18.34 11.86
C THR A 773 -26.18 18.15 12.44
N TYR A 774 -26.91 17.16 11.93
CA TYR A 774 -28.13 16.66 12.56
C TYR A 774 -27.87 15.55 13.61
N GLN A 775 -26.64 15.07 13.73
CA GLN A 775 -26.22 14.03 14.69
C GLN A 775 -25.05 14.51 15.57
N PRO A 776 -25.24 15.54 16.41
CA PRO A 776 -24.15 16.13 17.21
C PRO A 776 -23.48 15.14 18.17
N ASP A 777 -24.21 14.10 18.60
CA ASP A 777 -23.74 13.11 19.57
C ASP A 777 -23.02 11.91 18.93
N HIS A 778 -22.96 11.83 17.59
CA HIS A 778 -22.31 10.70 16.91
C HIS A 778 -20.81 10.68 17.22
N TYR A 779 -20.28 9.52 17.62
CA TYR A 779 -18.91 9.41 18.12
C TYR A 779 -17.85 9.92 17.15
N SER A 780 -17.96 9.62 15.85
CA SER A 780 -17.04 10.14 14.82
C SER A 780 -16.99 11.66 14.77
N ILE A 781 -18.09 12.35 15.09
CA ILE A 781 -18.17 13.82 15.08
C ILE A 781 -17.57 14.38 16.37
N VAL A 782 -17.94 13.83 17.53
CA VAL A 782 -17.44 14.27 18.84
C VAL A 782 -15.92 14.07 18.95
N THR A 783 -15.43 12.91 18.53
CA THR A 783 -13.99 12.58 18.54
C THR A 783 -13.22 13.38 17.50
N ALA A 784 -13.79 13.66 16.33
CA ALA A 784 -13.14 14.56 15.35
C ALA A 784 -13.07 16.00 15.84
N ALA A 785 -14.10 16.50 16.54
CA ALA A 785 -14.09 17.85 17.12
C ALA A 785 -13.03 18.02 18.21
N SER A 786 -12.81 16.99 19.02
CA SER A 786 -11.74 16.93 20.01
C SER A 786 -10.37 16.49 19.43
N GLN A 787 -10.34 16.07 18.16
CA GLN A 787 -9.18 15.47 17.49
C GLN A 787 -8.59 14.26 18.24
N ASP A 788 -9.44 13.51 18.95
CA ASP A 788 -9.05 12.33 19.73
C ASP A 788 -9.18 11.06 18.89
N TYR A 789 -8.10 10.72 18.18
CA TYR A 789 -8.03 9.50 17.39
C TYR A 789 -8.09 8.23 18.25
N GLU A 790 -7.53 8.23 19.46
CA GLU A 790 -7.49 7.04 20.31
C GLU A 790 -8.89 6.67 20.81
N ALA A 791 -9.70 7.67 21.19
CA ALA A 791 -11.10 7.48 21.53
C ALA A 791 -11.91 7.01 20.31
N PHE A 792 -11.70 7.63 19.15
CA PHE A 792 -12.34 7.20 17.89
C PHE A 792 -12.02 5.73 17.58
N TYR A 793 -10.74 5.37 17.54
CA TYR A 793 -10.26 4.02 17.23
C TYR A 793 -10.90 2.98 18.15
N ARG A 794 -10.96 3.26 19.47
CA ARG A 794 -11.52 2.33 20.45
C ARG A 794 -12.99 2.03 20.19
N GLN A 795 -13.79 3.06 19.87
CA GLN A 795 -15.21 2.90 19.60
C GLN A 795 -15.48 2.26 18.24
N GLU A 796 -14.83 2.74 17.17
CA GLU A 796 -14.96 2.17 15.82
C GLU A 796 -14.54 0.69 15.83
N MET A 797 -13.40 0.35 16.45
CA MET A 797 -12.95 -1.05 16.54
C MET A 797 -13.88 -1.96 17.33
N ALA A 798 -14.63 -1.43 18.31
CA ALA A 798 -15.65 -2.21 19.01
C ALA A 798 -16.75 -2.64 18.02
N TYR A 799 -17.23 -1.72 17.19
CA TYR A 799 -18.20 -2.03 16.12
C TYR A 799 -17.61 -2.98 15.06
N ARG A 800 -16.35 -2.77 14.61
CA ARG A 800 -15.69 -3.66 13.63
C ARG A 800 -15.58 -5.10 14.14
N ARG A 801 -15.25 -5.30 15.43
CA ARG A 801 -15.19 -6.62 16.06
C ARG A 801 -16.57 -7.28 16.18
N LEU A 802 -17.56 -6.53 16.66
CA LEU A 802 -18.93 -7.06 16.83
C LEU A 802 -19.56 -7.51 15.50
N LEU A 803 -19.24 -6.83 14.39
CA LEU A 803 -19.83 -7.08 13.07
C LEU A 803 -18.91 -7.86 12.11
N GLY A 804 -17.72 -8.25 12.55
CA GLY A 804 -16.73 -8.97 11.73
C GLY A 804 -16.29 -8.19 10.48
N TYR A 805 -15.94 -6.91 10.63
CA TYR A 805 -15.42 -6.07 9.54
C TYR A 805 -13.91 -5.81 9.70
N PRO A 806 -13.19 -5.51 8.60
CA PRO A 806 -11.78 -5.14 8.67
C PRO A 806 -11.52 -3.97 9.63
N PRO A 807 -10.43 -4.00 10.42
CA PRO A 807 -9.38 -5.03 10.48
C PRO A 807 -9.63 -6.18 11.45
N ALA A 808 -10.82 -6.29 12.06
CA ALA A 808 -11.13 -7.38 12.99
C ALA A 808 -11.25 -8.74 12.28
N ALA A 809 -11.80 -8.74 11.07
CA ALA A 809 -11.80 -9.88 10.16
C ALA A 809 -11.50 -9.42 8.72
N ALA A 810 -10.96 -10.29 7.88
CA ALA A 810 -10.76 -10.00 6.47
C ALA A 810 -12.09 -10.16 5.70
N LEU A 811 -12.23 -9.42 4.60
CA LEU A 811 -13.41 -9.42 3.74
C LEU A 811 -13.00 -9.71 2.29
N LEU A 812 -13.56 -10.78 1.71
CA LEU A 812 -13.48 -11.08 0.30
C LEU A 812 -14.82 -10.78 -0.37
N THR A 813 -14.77 -9.95 -1.40
CA THR A 813 -15.90 -9.67 -2.29
C THR A 813 -15.64 -10.33 -3.64
N ILE A 814 -16.60 -11.15 -4.10
CA ILE A 814 -16.61 -11.72 -5.44
C ILE A 814 -17.76 -11.09 -6.21
N GLN A 815 -17.43 -10.21 -7.14
CA GLN A 815 -18.40 -9.62 -8.06
C GLN A 815 -18.35 -10.36 -9.40
N ILE A 816 -19.49 -10.83 -9.86
CA ILE A 816 -19.67 -11.40 -11.19
C ILE A 816 -20.59 -10.51 -12.01
N ALA A 817 -20.30 -10.39 -13.31
CA ALA A 817 -21.05 -9.52 -14.20
C ALA A 817 -21.19 -10.15 -15.59
N CYS A 818 -22.40 -10.14 -16.16
CA CYS A 818 -22.72 -10.79 -17.42
C CYS A 818 -23.87 -10.08 -18.16
N PRO A 819 -23.86 -10.00 -19.50
CA PRO A 819 -25.00 -9.53 -20.28
C PRO A 819 -26.24 -10.44 -20.20
N ARG A 820 -26.03 -11.75 -19.95
CA ARG A 820 -27.11 -12.75 -19.84
C ARG A 820 -27.50 -12.94 -18.38
N GLU A 821 -28.63 -12.34 -17.99
CA GLU A 821 -29.14 -12.34 -16.61
C GLU A 821 -29.39 -13.76 -16.06
N ALA A 822 -30.05 -14.63 -16.82
CA ALA A 822 -30.32 -16.01 -16.39
C ALA A 822 -29.02 -16.80 -16.09
N PHE A 823 -28.02 -16.66 -16.96
CA PHE A 823 -26.71 -17.30 -16.76
C PHE A 823 -25.96 -16.72 -15.55
N LEU A 824 -26.10 -15.41 -15.31
CA LEU A 824 -25.53 -14.75 -14.13
C LEU A 824 -26.11 -15.32 -12.83
N GLU A 825 -27.44 -15.49 -12.78
CA GLU A 825 -28.14 -16.03 -11.63
C GLU A 825 -27.74 -17.49 -11.35
N GLU A 826 -27.69 -18.32 -12.39
CA GLU A 826 -27.24 -19.71 -12.29
C GLU A 826 -25.79 -19.78 -11.79
N THR A 827 -24.91 -18.93 -12.33
CA THR A 827 -23.50 -18.85 -11.91
C THR A 827 -23.37 -18.41 -10.45
N ALA A 828 -24.16 -17.42 -10.02
CA ALA A 828 -24.18 -16.96 -8.63
C ALA A 828 -24.60 -18.08 -7.67
N GLN A 829 -25.65 -18.82 -8.01
CA GLN A 829 -26.13 -19.97 -7.22
C GLN A 829 -25.11 -21.12 -7.21
N ARG A 830 -24.39 -21.35 -8.31
CA ARG A 830 -23.31 -22.34 -8.37
C ARG A 830 -22.16 -21.97 -7.44
N LEU A 831 -21.75 -20.71 -7.40
CA LEU A 831 -20.73 -20.22 -6.47
C LEU A 831 -21.17 -20.35 -5.01
N GLN A 832 -22.41 -20.01 -4.70
CA GLN A 832 -22.96 -20.17 -3.34
C GLN A 832 -22.93 -21.62 -2.88
N ARG A 833 -23.37 -22.56 -3.75
CA ARG A 833 -23.32 -24.00 -3.46
C ARG A 833 -21.90 -24.52 -3.26
N LEU A 834 -20.95 -24.09 -4.09
CA LEU A 834 -19.53 -24.44 -3.96
C LEU A 834 -18.99 -24.01 -2.58
N MET A 835 -19.29 -22.79 -2.14
CA MET A 835 -18.82 -22.27 -0.86
C MET A 835 -19.43 -23.02 0.32
N ALA A 836 -20.74 -23.31 0.27
CA ALA A 836 -21.41 -24.11 1.30
C ALA A 836 -20.85 -25.54 1.37
N GLN A 837 -20.49 -26.13 0.22
CA GLN A 837 -19.84 -27.45 0.18
C GLN A 837 -18.42 -27.38 0.74
N TRP A 838 -17.64 -26.38 0.35
CA TRP A 838 -16.28 -26.16 0.83
C TRP A 838 -16.24 -26.05 2.36
N GLN A 839 -17.18 -25.30 2.95
CA GLN A 839 -17.32 -25.18 4.41
C GLN A 839 -17.61 -26.54 5.05
N LYS A 840 -18.58 -27.30 4.53
CA LYS A 840 -18.94 -28.63 5.08
C LYS A 840 -17.81 -29.65 4.99
N GLU A 841 -17.04 -29.65 3.90
CA GLU A 841 -15.88 -30.54 3.72
C GLU A 841 -14.79 -30.23 4.75
N ARG A 842 -14.46 -28.96 4.94
CA ARG A 842 -13.46 -28.54 5.95
C ARG A 842 -13.89 -28.82 7.39
N GLU A 843 -15.17 -28.65 7.70
CA GLU A 843 -15.71 -29.03 9.01
C GLU A 843 -15.56 -30.54 9.28
N ARG A 844 -15.78 -31.39 8.26
CA ARG A 844 -15.60 -32.85 8.34
C ARG A 844 -14.14 -33.26 8.50
N GLU A 845 -13.21 -32.52 7.89
CA GLU A 845 -11.76 -32.73 8.02
C GLU A 845 -11.21 -32.34 9.41
N GLY A 846 -12.04 -31.80 10.30
CA GLY A 846 -11.61 -31.34 11.63
C GLY A 846 -10.75 -30.08 11.57
N ALA A 847 -10.79 -29.33 10.47
CA ALA A 847 -10.15 -28.02 10.39
C ALA A 847 -10.94 -27.03 11.27
N PHE A 848 -10.42 -26.75 12.47
CA PHE A 848 -11.07 -25.91 13.49
C PHE A 848 -11.33 -24.46 13.03
N ASP A 849 -10.59 -23.98 12.02
CA ASP A 849 -10.59 -22.59 11.54
C ASP A 849 -11.78 -22.23 10.62
N CYS A 850 -12.82 -23.06 10.46
CA CYS A 850 -13.94 -22.75 9.53
C CYS A 850 -15.28 -22.37 10.19
N LYS A 851 -15.38 -22.38 11.52
CA LYS A 851 -16.64 -22.11 12.25
C LYS A 851 -17.11 -20.66 12.16
N ASP A 852 -16.21 -19.73 11.87
CA ASP A 852 -16.50 -18.28 11.82
C ASP A 852 -16.60 -17.74 10.37
N LEU A 853 -16.71 -18.63 9.38
CA LEU A 853 -16.90 -18.25 7.98
C LEU A 853 -18.31 -17.71 7.75
N GLN A 854 -18.42 -16.41 7.47
CA GLN A 854 -19.70 -15.79 7.13
C GLN A 854 -19.83 -15.61 5.62
N LEU A 855 -20.87 -16.19 5.04
CA LEU A 855 -21.23 -16.04 3.63
C LEU A 855 -22.49 -15.19 3.50
N ILE A 856 -22.40 -14.07 2.79
CA ILE A 856 -23.51 -13.15 2.53
C ILE A 856 -23.74 -13.04 1.02
N GLY A 857 -24.97 -13.31 0.60
CA GLY A 857 -25.37 -13.30 -0.81
C GLY A 857 -25.58 -14.70 -1.40
N PRO A 858 -25.76 -14.79 -2.74
CA PRO A 858 -25.54 -13.72 -3.72
C PRO A 858 -26.59 -12.60 -3.64
N VAL A 859 -26.13 -11.35 -3.69
CA VAL A 859 -26.98 -10.16 -3.73
C VAL A 859 -26.80 -9.40 -5.04
N ASN A 860 -27.77 -8.57 -5.40
CA ASN A 860 -27.61 -7.64 -6.52
C ASN A 860 -26.56 -6.58 -6.16
N ALA A 861 -25.71 -6.20 -7.14
CA ALA A 861 -24.85 -5.05 -6.93
C ALA A 861 -25.68 -3.77 -6.72
N SER A 862 -25.15 -2.80 -5.97
CA SER A 862 -25.82 -1.51 -5.67
C SER A 862 -26.34 -0.81 -6.93
N ILE A 863 -25.59 -0.93 -8.03
CA ILE A 863 -26.07 -0.64 -9.38
C ILE A 863 -26.20 -1.98 -10.12
N TYR A 864 -27.39 -2.55 -10.13
CA TYR A 864 -27.63 -3.90 -10.65
C TYR A 864 -27.27 -4.07 -12.14
N LYS A 865 -27.58 -3.07 -12.97
CA LYS A 865 -27.39 -3.11 -14.43
C LYS A 865 -26.69 -1.84 -14.93
N VAL A 866 -25.64 -1.98 -15.73
CA VAL A 866 -24.95 -0.87 -16.43
C VAL A 866 -24.63 -1.31 -17.85
N ASN A 867 -25.04 -0.51 -18.85
CA ASN A 867 -24.80 -0.80 -20.27
C ASN A 867 -25.17 -2.25 -20.65
N ASP A 868 -26.35 -2.70 -20.23
CA ASP A 868 -26.86 -4.06 -20.43
C ASP A 868 -26.05 -5.21 -19.81
N ILE A 869 -25.14 -4.90 -18.90
CA ILE A 869 -24.40 -5.88 -18.09
C ILE A 869 -25.01 -5.93 -16.69
N TYR A 870 -25.52 -7.09 -16.30
CA TYR A 870 -26.08 -7.38 -14.98
C TYR A 870 -24.97 -7.78 -14.01
N ARG A 871 -25.12 -7.49 -12.72
CA ARG A 871 -24.06 -7.68 -11.70
C ARG A 871 -24.58 -8.26 -10.39
N LYS A 872 -23.87 -9.27 -9.88
CA LYS A 872 -24.12 -9.94 -8.59
C LYS A 872 -22.85 -9.93 -7.74
N ILE A 873 -23.03 -9.93 -6.43
CA ILE A 873 -21.94 -9.88 -5.46
C ILE A 873 -22.15 -10.97 -4.40
N LEU A 874 -21.05 -11.63 -4.01
CA LEU A 874 -20.94 -12.45 -2.82
C LEU A 874 -19.91 -11.83 -1.87
N TYR A 875 -20.25 -11.73 -0.59
CA TYR A 875 -19.33 -11.30 0.46
C TYR A 875 -18.99 -12.47 1.37
N ILE A 876 -17.72 -12.61 1.69
CA ILE A 876 -17.19 -13.69 2.52
C ILE A 876 -16.28 -13.06 3.57
N LYS A 877 -16.57 -13.31 4.85
CA LYS A 877 -15.77 -12.78 5.97
C LYS A 877 -15.10 -13.92 6.72
N HIS A 878 -13.85 -13.70 7.09
CA HIS A 878 -13.09 -14.64 7.92
C HIS A 878 -11.91 -13.95 8.59
N GLU A 879 -11.54 -14.35 9.82
CA GLU A 879 -10.37 -13.79 10.51
C GLU A 879 -9.06 -14.15 9.80
N ASN A 880 -8.97 -15.39 9.32
CA ASN A 880 -7.83 -15.87 8.55
C ASN A 880 -8.00 -15.54 7.05
N CYS A 881 -7.15 -14.65 6.56
CA CYS A 881 -7.13 -14.21 5.17
C CYS A 881 -6.74 -15.34 4.17
N ASP A 882 -5.93 -16.32 4.59
CA ASP A 882 -5.51 -17.42 3.71
C ASP A 882 -6.68 -18.34 3.33
N ILE A 883 -7.65 -18.48 4.24
CA ILE A 883 -8.91 -19.19 3.96
C ILE A 883 -9.68 -18.47 2.85
N LEU A 884 -9.76 -17.14 2.89
CA LEU A 884 -10.41 -16.37 1.83
C LEU A 884 -9.69 -16.53 0.49
N ILE A 885 -8.35 -16.57 0.48
CA ILE A 885 -7.56 -16.82 -0.73
C ILE A 885 -7.85 -18.22 -1.28
N GLN A 886 -7.97 -19.24 -0.43
CA GLN A 886 -8.34 -20.61 -0.84
C GLN A 886 -9.75 -20.65 -1.45
N ILE A 887 -10.73 -20.02 -0.81
CA ILE A 887 -12.11 -19.94 -1.32
C ILE A 887 -12.14 -19.22 -2.67
N ARG A 888 -11.42 -18.12 -2.82
CA ARG A 888 -11.27 -17.41 -4.09
C ARG A 888 -10.67 -18.32 -5.17
N LYS A 889 -9.61 -19.07 -4.86
CA LYS A 889 -8.98 -20.02 -5.81
C LYS A 889 -9.96 -21.13 -6.23
N ALA A 890 -10.76 -21.66 -5.30
CA ALA A 890 -11.81 -22.63 -5.59
C ALA A 890 -12.89 -22.03 -6.51
N ALA A 891 -13.31 -20.79 -6.24
CA ALA A 891 -14.25 -20.05 -7.10
C ALA A 891 -13.68 -19.82 -8.51
N GLU A 892 -12.41 -19.41 -8.63
CA GLU A 892 -11.73 -19.26 -9.93
C GLU A 892 -11.71 -20.58 -10.72
N ALA A 893 -11.40 -21.71 -10.06
CA ALA A 893 -11.39 -23.03 -10.68
C ALA A 893 -12.79 -23.45 -11.17
N CYS A 894 -13.82 -23.23 -10.33
CA CYS A 894 -15.21 -23.51 -10.69
C CYS A 894 -15.67 -22.70 -11.91
N LEU A 895 -15.28 -21.43 -11.99
CA LEU A 895 -15.65 -20.54 -13.10
C LEU A 895 -14.85 -20.84 -14.38
N LYS A 896 -13.63 -21.38 -14.29
CA LYS A 896 -12.86 -21.84 -15.47
C LYS A 896 -13.51 -23.06 -16.14
N GLY A 897 -14.18 -23.92 -15.38
CA GLY A 897 -14.89 -25.10 -15.90
C GLY A 897 -16.36 -24.89 -16.27
N ALA A 898 -16.84 -23.65 -16.33
CA ALA A 898 -18.25 -23.37 -16.67
C ALA A 898 -18.44 -23.24 -18.19
N GLU A 899 -19.28 -24.09 -18.77
CA GLU A 899 -19.74 -23.96 -20.16
C GLU A 899 -20.54 -22.66 -20.34
N GLY A 900 -20.42 -22.02 -21.51
CA GLY A 900 -21.15 -20.78 -21.80
C GLY A 900 -20.63 -19.53 -21.10
N ARG A 901 -19.36 -19.46 -20.71
CA ARG A 901 -18.75 -18.29 -20.02
C ARG A 901 -18.67 -17.00 -20.84
N GLU A 902 -19.03 -17.00 -22.12
CA GLU A 902 -18.94 -15.81 -22.98
C GLU A 902 -19.68 -14.61 -22.37
N GLY A 903 -18.96 -13.50 -22.17
CA GLY A 903 -19.46 -12.28 -21.56
C GLY A 903 -19.41 -12.22 -20.02
N LEU A 904 -19.03 -13.30 -19.33
CA LEU A 904 -18.86 -13.30 -17.86
C LEU A 904 -17.54 -12.67 -17.45
N SER A 905 -17.62 -11.55 -16.74
CA SER A 905 -16.49 -10.92 -16.06
C SER A 905 -16.57 -11.16 -14.56
N VAL A 906 -15.40 -11.33 -13.94
CA VAL A 906 -15.26 -11.62 -12.52
C VAL A 906 -14.27 -10.64 -11.93
N GLN A 907 -14.60 -10.09 -10.77
CA GLN A 907 -13.77 -9.15 -10.05
C GLN A 907 -13.71 -9.57 -8.58
N TYR A 908 -12.48 -9.60 -8.06
CA TYR A 908 -12.19 -9.94 -6.68
C TYR A 908 -11.74 -8.67 -5.95
N ASP A 909 -12.21 -8.50 -4.73
CA ASP A 909 -11.75 -7.45 -3.83
C ASP A 909 -11.52 -8.05 -2.45
N LEU A 910 -10.25 -8.23 -2.09
CA LEU A 910 -9.82 -8.70 -0.78
C LEU A 910 -9.35 -7.50 0.03
N THR A 911 -9.91 -7.37 1.23
CA THR A 911 -9.66 -6.25 2.15
C THR A 911 -9.31 -6.78 3.54
#